data_AF-A0A4Y9MUA3-F1
#
_entry.id   AF-A0A4Y9MUA3-F1
#
_cell.length_a   1.000
_cell.length_b   1.000
_cell.length_c   1.000
_cell.angle_alpha   90.00
_cell.angle_beta   90.00
_cell.angle_gamma   90.00
#
_symmetry.space_group_name_H-M   'P 1'
#
loop_
_entity.id
_entity.type
_entity.pdbx_description
1 polymer ?
#
loop_
_entity_poly.entity_id
_entity_poly.type
_entity_poly.pdbx_seq_one_letter_code
_entity_poly.pdbx_strand_id
1 'polypeptide(L)'
;MPQRRTSSTSWPRAGRGAGRSTTARVPCSQLTALIGAPSSCGQYAPSRTSGRAAPACFTGLHTKPSYRHRQGIDSRQIGPNVYKMVASTMAAAAGPTSEHDDLRAMVRALVAKELPLADLRDADPATARRAGWSSLAALGLLGIAVPEQYGGSGAGLVEQAIVCEELARELVPAPYFATACLATAALLSTRDDAACADLLPALVEGRRTATLARTRGRATRDGGRWRVDGQLRHVPDGADADLVLVVADTPDGATLFALDGEDGGPARHRLDCLDPTRPTAHLTVAGASARAIGECGAGERILAEVRVQAMTLLAAEQAVIAEHCVELTRRYLLDRRQFGRQIGSFQALKHRLADAAVRAELASSSAWYAVRGLADPGGATAEAVFAAHVAAAHCGDAAVSNAVEMIQLHGGIGYTWEHVAHLYVRRAKADQYLIDTPAAHRARLGDLVAGRQPGAAAAEVTPAGGDSPVLAELRDWLAAHLTPEVAADTAPPPAGHKYTDTRRQWYRELGAAGWATPTWAREHGGRGLDREAGGAVVEELRRRGVDRPEEDFVGVWLAGPTIALWGTEEQRETYLRPLALGEHRWCQLFSEPGAGSDLASLSTSAVAIDGDRWRINGQKIWSSFADTADYGLLMARTDPQLPKHDGITYFLLDMRTPGVEVRPLRQMTGDAEFNEVFLTDVVIPDAARLGPRGAGWKVAISTLMQERNSLTGSPVVGPGVADALIAEAVDAGAWATADVRHRLQDLLVDERALQAATFRAAATPDRDPGAIDSVRKLVSADLHERAERVRVDLRPDLTLGWPAGDPMPAGTRSFLEMKKYCIAGGTSEIQRNIIAERVLGLPRDVDPDRGRPYNERTHR
;
A
#
# COMPACT_ATOMS: atom_id res chain seq x y z
N MET A 1 -49.46 14.04 63.91
CA MET A 1 -48.23 13.64 64.65
C MET A 1 -47.52 12.55 63.84
N PRO A 2 -46.20 12.29 63.95
CA PRO A 2 -45.07 13.23 63.77
C PRO A 2 -43.94 12.68 62.82
N GLN A 3 -42.86 13.36 62.40
CA GLN A 3 -42.53 14.79 62.14
C GLN A 3 -41.16 14.93 61.39
N ARG A 4 -41.07 15.72 60.30
CA ARG A 4 -39.95 16.67 59.94
C ARG A 4 -38.59 16.12 59.36
N ARG A 5 -37.73 16.85 58.60
CA ARG A 5 -37.78 18.18 57.89
C ARG A 5 -36.57 18.47 56.96
N THR A 6 -36.80 19.21 55.84
CA THR A 6 -35.99 20.29 55.14
C THR A 6 -34.50 20.09 54.77
N SER A 7 -33.86 20.76 53.79
CA SER A 7 -34.09 21.95 52.90
C SER A 7 -33.12 21.85 51.68
N SER A 8 -33.42 22.10 50.40
CA SER A 8 -33.89 23.29 49.64
C SER A 8 -32.88 24.45 49.44
N THR A 9 -32.41 24.66 48.19
CA THR A 9 -32.17 25.99 47.54
C THR A 9 -32.00 25.87 46.01
N SER A 10 -32.16 26.98 45.27
CA SER A 10 -32.36 27.07 43.81
C SER A 10 -31.44 28.11 43.12
N TRP A 11 -31.81 28.57 41.89
CA TRP A 11 -31.27 29.68 41.03
C TRP A 11 -30.36 29.25 39.84
N PRO A 12 -30.28 30.01 38.71
CA PRO A 12 -31.39 30.37 37.81
C PRO A 12 -31.07 30.25 36.28
N ARG A 13 -31.98 30.74 35.41
CA ARG A 13 -31.85 30.86 33.93
C ARG A 13 -31.45 32.28 33.46
N ALA A 14 -31.06 32.38 32.18
CA ALA A 14 -30.82 33.56 31.30
C ALA A 14 -29.32 33.91 31.06
N GLY A 15 -28.89 34.48 29.92
CA GLY A 15 -29.61 35.00 28.75
C GLY A 15 -28.68 35.19 27.52
N ARG A 16 -29.17 35.87 26.46
CA ARG A 16 -28.47 36.02 25.15
C ARG A 16 -27.61 37.30 25.08
N GLY A 17 -26.55 37.29 24.25
CA GLY A 17 -26.31 38.38 23.29
C GLY A 17 -24.95 39.09 23.23
N ALA A 18 -24.38 39.10 22.02
CA ALA A 18 -23.52 40.13 21.38
C ALA A 18 -22.09 40.43 21.92
N GLY A 19 -21.12 40.48 20.99
CA GLY A 19 -19.70 40.77 21.27
C GLY A 19 -18.83 40.86 20.01
N ARG A 20 -19.11 41.87 19.19
CA ARG A 20 -18.37 42.46 18.03
C ARG A 20 -16.93 42.00 17.73
N SER A 21 -16.68 41.78 16.44
CA SER A 21 -15.34 41.76 15.82
C SER A 21 -14.78 43.17 15.58
N THR A 22 -13.46 43.29 15.57
CA THR A 22 -12.72 44.45 15.02
C THR A 22 -11.66 43.98 14.02
N THR A 23 -11.59 44.70 12.90
CA THR A 23 -10.73 44.42 11.74
C THR A 23 -9.37 45.10 11.84
N ALA A 24 -8.35 44.48 11.24
CA ALA A 24 -7.16 45.19 10.77
C ALA A 24 -6.78 44.72 9.35
N ARG A 25 -6.70 45.65 8.39
CA ARG A 25 -6.11 45.50 7.04
C ARG A 25 -4.97 46.52 6.93
N VAL A 26 -3.81 46.12 6.41
CA VAL A 26 -2.77 47.00 5.81
C VAL A 26 -2.09 46.21 4.65
N PRO A 27 -1.62 46.83 3.55
CA PRO A 27 -1.71 46.21 2.22
C PRO A 27 -0.38 45.85 1.53
N CYS A 28 -0.52 45.39 0.27
CA CYS A 28 0.51 45.02 -0.70
C CYS A 28 1.25 46.21 -1.35
N SER A 29 2.55 46.04 -1.67
CA SER A 29 3.21 46.72 -2.80
C SER A 29 4.55 46.10 -3.22
N GLN A 30 4.62 45.69 -4.49
CA GLN A 30 5.73 45.80 -5.47
C GLN A 30 7.19 45.43 -5.10
N LEU A 31 7.81 44.51 -5.87
CA LEU A 31 8.73 44.86 -6.98
C LEU A 31 9.17 43.62 -7.81
N THR A 32 9.64 43.86 -9.04
CA THR A 32 9.77 42.87 -10.13
C THR A 32 11.23 42.72 -10.62
N ALA A 33 11.50 41.64 -11.38
CA ALA A 33 12.68 41.36 -12.23
C ALA A 33 13.91 40.74 -11.52
N LEU A 34 14.54 39.68 -12.06
CA LEU A 34 15.15 39.61 -13.39
C LEU A 34 15.17 38.20 -14.02
N ILE A 35 15.33 38.18 -15.35
CA ILE A 35 15.41 36.98 -16.22
C ILE A 35 16.89 36.70 -16.55
N GLY A 36 17.28 35.43 -16.64
CA GLY A 36 18.59 35.01 -17.17
C GLY A 36 18.59 33.54 -17.59
N ALA A 37 18.84 33.28 -18.87
CA ALA A 37 18.88 31.95 -19.49
C ALA A 37 20.23 31.77 -20.28
N PRO A 38 20.52 30.66 -21.00
CA PRO A 38 21.52 29.71 -20.51
C PRO A 38 22.64 29.33 -21.52
N SER A 39 23.62 28.55 -21.06
CA SER A 39 24.71 27.92 -21.84
C SER A 39 25.22 26.67 -21.09
N SER A 40 25.75 25.60 -21.69
CA SER A 40 25.76 25.12 -23.08
C SER A 40 26.21 23.64 -23.12
N CYS A 41 25.86 22.95 -24.21
CA CYS A 41 26.12 21.54 -24.53
C CYS A 41 27.58 21.04 -24.36
N GLY A 42 27.75 19.72 -24.14
CA GLY A 42 29.05 19.02 -24.18
C GLY A 42 28.90 17.50 -24.36
N GLN A 43 29.07 17.01 -25.60
CA GLN A 43 29.01 15.59 -25.97
C GLN A 43 30.33 14.86 -25.68
N TYR A 44 30.31 13.56 -25.36
CA TYR A 44 31.35 12.61 -25.81
C TYR A 44 30.80 11.18 -25.97
N ALA A 45 31.34 10.46 -26.97
CA ALA A 45 30.87 9.17 -27.46
C ALA A 45 31.86 8.01 -27.08
N PRO A 46 31.54 6.72 -27.36
CA PRO A 46 31.93 5.62 -26.48
C PRO A 46 33.12 4.76 -26.97
N SER A 47 33.60 3.85 -26.11
CA SER A 47 34.51 2.76 -26.48
C SER A 47 33.86 1.38 -26.23
N ARG A 48 34.19 0.42 -27.12
CA ARG A 48 33.75 -0.99 -27.11
C ARG A 48 34.82 -1.86 -26.43
N THR A 49 34.45 -3.02 -25.86
CA THR A 49 34.65 -4.37 -26.46
C THR A 49 34.55 -5.53 -25.44
N SER A 50 33.90 -6.64 -25.85
CA SER A 50 34.15 -8.07 -25.51
C SER A 50 34.28 -8.55 -24.03
N GLY A 51 33.78 -9.72 -23.63
CA GLY A 51 32.99 -10.73 -24.36
C GLY A 51 33.06 -12.14 -23.71
N ARG A 52 32.05 -12.97 -23.99
CA ARG A 52 31.99 -14.47 -23.88
C ARG A 52 32.64 -15.18 -22.67
N ALA A 53 31.82 -15.89 -21.89
CA ALA A 53 31.81 -17.37 -21.88
C ALA A 53 30.64 -17.95 -21.07
N ALA A 54 30.02 -19.01 -21.60
CA ALA A 54 29.25 -20.01 -20.84
C ALA A 54 29.88 -21.39 -21.14
N PRO A 55 29.64 -22.43 -20.32
CA PRO A 55 28.55 -23.34 -20.70
C PRO A 55 27.80 -24.02 -19.52
N ALA A 56 26.59 -24.51 -19.82
CA ALA A 56 26.02 -25.87 -19.62
C ALA A 56 26.54 -26.76 -18.45
N CYS A 57 25.79 -27.70 -17.87
CA CYS A 57 24.40 -28.18 -17.95
C CYS A 57 24.23 -29.22 -16.83
N PHE A 58 23.03 -29.46 -16.27
CA PHE A 58 22.56 -30.83 -15.97
C PHE A 58 21.06 -30.88 -15.64
N THR A 59 20.43 -32.00 -15.95
CA THR A 59 18.97 -32.21 -15.96
C THR A 59 18.51 -33.36 -15.07
N GLY A 60 17.30 -33.25 -14.52
CA GLY A 60 16.47 -34.39 -14.12
C GLY A 60 15.87 -34.26 -12.71
N LEU A 61 14.67 -34.74 -12.38
CA LEU A 61 13.48 -35.22 -13.09
C LEU A 61 12.50 -35.71 -11.98
N HIS A 62 11.19 -35.55 -12.18
CA HIS A 62 10.01 -36.13 -11.49
C HIS A 62 10.17 -37.05 -10.24
N THR A 63 9.29 -37.00 -9.21
CA THR A 63 7.90 -37.53 -9.27
C THR A 63 7.01 -37.20 -8.04
N LYS A 64 5.68 -37.05 -8.26
CA LYS A 64 4.55 -37.32 -7.31
C LYS A 64 4.04 -38.79 -7.55
N PRO A 65 2.98 -39.41 -6.94
CA PRO A 65 1.84 -38.84 -6.16
C PRO A 65 1.09 -39.72 -5.09
N SER A 66 0.03 -39.13 -4.49
CA SER A 66 -1.32 -39.71 -4.18
C SER A 66 -1.62 -40.67 -3.00
N TYR A 67 -2.75 -40.41 -2.29
CA TYR A 67 -3.99 -41.24 -2.07
C TYR A 67 -4.87 -40.56 -0.96
N ARG A 68 -6.19 -40.25 -1.08
CA ARG A 68 -7.46 -41.06 -0.93
C ARG A 68 -7.54 -41.88 0.40
N HIS A 69 -8.63 -42.00 1.19
CA HIS A 69 -10.08 -41.70 0.99
C HIS A 69 -10.93 -41.72 2.32
N ARG A 70 -11.96 -40.84 2.45
CA ARG A 70 -13.37 -40.99 2.99
C ARG A 70 -13.78 -41.62 4.36
N GLN A 71 -14.97 -41.14 4.83
CA GLN A 71 -15.92 -41.57 5.90
C GLN A 71 -15.64 -41.01 7.33
N GLY A 72 -16.62 -40.62 8.18
CA GLY A 72 -18.09 -40.43 8.04
C GLY A 72 -18.87 -40.73 9.35
N ILE A 73 -19.93 -39.95 9.67
CA ILE A 73 -21.08 -40.22 10.60
C ILE A 73 -21.24 -39.39 11.91
N ASP A 74 -22.50 -38.92 12.07
CA ASP A 74 -23.32 -38.41 13.19
C ASP A 74 -23.00 -37.17 14.06
N SER A 75 -24.09 -36.51 14.45
CA SER A 75 -24.19 -35.19 15.06
C SER A 75 -25.25 -35.20 16.18
N ARG A 76 -24.83 -35.39 17.44
CA ARG A 76 -25.68 -35.15 18.64
C ARG A 76 -24.91 -35.19 19.98
N GLN A 77 -23.99 -34.24 20.22
CA GLN A 77 -23.49 -33.91 21.56
C GLN A 77 -22.80 -32.53 21.55
N ILE A 78 -23.53 -31.47 21.94
CA ILE A 78 -22.98 -30.10 21.98
C ILE A 78 -22.46 -29.83 23.39
N GLY A 79 -21.13 -29.98 23.55
CA GLY A 79 -20.37 -29.61 24.74
C GLY A 79 -19.28 -28.58 24.42
N PRO A 80 -18.53 -28.08 25.43
CA PRO A 80 -17.63 -26.94 25.28
C PRO A 80 -16.34 -27.29 24.51
N ASN A 81 -16.43 -27.33 23.17
CA ASN A 81 -15.29 -27.62 22.29
C ASN A 81 -15.18 -26.70 21.06
N VAL A 82 -16.01 -25.65 20.95
CA VAL A 82 -15.95 -24.67 19.85
C VAL A 82 -14.59 -23.96 19.80
N TYR A 83 -14.00 -23.65 20.96
CA TYR A 83 -12.66 -23.04 21.04
C TYR A 83 -11.54 -23.95 20.49
N LYS A 84 -11.59 -25.27 20.74
CA LYS A 84 -10.60 -26.20 20.19
C LYS A 84 -10.78 -26.44 18.70
N MET A 85 -12.02 -26.42 18.19
CA MET A 85 -12.27 -26.63 16.75
C MET A 85 -11.86 -25.40 15.92
N VAL A 86 -12.14 -24.17 16.38
CA VAL A 86 -11.67 -22.95 15.69
C VAL A 86 -10.14 -22.85 15.73
N ALA A 87 -9.51 -23.16 16.87
CA ALA A 87 -8.06 -23.23 16.99
C ALA A 87 -7.44 -24.34 16.12
N SER A 88 -8.04 -25.54 16.06
CA SER A 88 -7.50 -26.64 15.24
C SER A 88 -7.78 -26.46 13.76
N THR A 89 -8.83 -25.77 13.35
CA THR A 89 -9.07 -25.45 11.92
C THR A 89 -8.14 -24.34 11.43
N MET A 90 -7.71 -23.41 12.29
CA MET A 90 -6.62 -22.48 11.96
C MET A 90 -5.24 -23.16 11.99
N ALA A 91 -4.98 -24.04 12.96
CA ALA A 91 -3.71 -24.78 13.02
C ALA A 91 -3.55 -25.85 11.92
N ALA A 92 -4.65 -26.49 11.47
CA ALA A 92 -4.62 -27.46 10.37
C ALA A 92 -4.65 -26.82 8.97
N ALA A 93 -4.74 -25.48 8.90
CA ALA A 93 -4.58 -24.70 7.66
C ALA A 93 -3.18 -24.07 7.54
N ALA A 94 -2.36 -24.16 8.58
CA ALA A 94 -0.96 -23.76 8.51
C ALA A 94 -0.16 -24.85 7.77
N GLY A 95 0.60 -24.45 6.75
CA GLY A 95 1.75 -25.22 6.29
C GLY A 95 2.86 -25.25 7.37
N PRO A 96 4.07 -25.75 7.06
CA PRO A 96 5.20 -25.54 7.95
C PRO A 96 5.36 -24.03 8.22
N THR A 97 5.35 -23.64 9.49
CA THR A 97 5.65 -22.26 9.90
C THR A 97 7.08 -21.91 9.52
N SER A 98 7.33 -20.66 9.14
CA SER A 98 8.71 -20.22 8.89
C SER A 98 9.43 -19.97 10.21
N GLU A 99 10.77 -20.05 10.21
CA GLU A 99 11.59 -19.73 11.39
C GLU A 99 11.32 -18.29 11.89
N HIS A 100 10.95 -17.37 10.98
CA HIS A 100 10.48 -16.03 11.30
C HIS A 100 9.13 -16.01 12.06
N ASP A 101 8.19 -16.89 11.71
CA ASP A 101 6.89 -17.01 12.39
C ASP A 101 7.07 -17.60 13.80
N ASP A 102 7.96 -18.59 13.92
CA ASP A 102 8.31 -19.21 15.20
C ASP A 102 9.02 -18.21 16.12
N LEU A 103 9.98 -17.43 15.61
CA LEU A 103 10.61 -16.30 16.31
C LEU A 103 9.55 -15.29 16.77
N ARG A 104 8.67 -14.86 15.87
CA ARG A 104 7.59 -13.91 16.17
C ARG A 104 6.67 -14.44 17.28
N ALA A 105 6.27 -15.70 17.21
CA ALA A 105 5.43 -16.35 18.21
C ALA A 105 6.14 -16.44 19.57
N MET A 106 7.44 -16.75 19.59
CA MET A 106 8.26 -16.82 20.79
C MET A 106 8.41 -15.46 21.48
N VAL A 107 8.81 -14.40 20.74
CA VAL A 107 8.95 -13.06 21.30
C VAL A 107 7.60 -12.52 21.79
N ARG A 108 6.52 -12.75 21.04
CA ARG A 108 5.16 -12.39 21.48
C ARG A 108 4.76 -13.09 22.78
N ALA A 109 5.06 -14.38 22.93
CA ALA A 109 4.76 -15.14 24.13
C ALA A 109 5.57 -14.66 25.34
N LEU A 110 6.84 -14.30 25.15
CA LEU A 110 7.67 -13.65 26.18
C LEU A 110 7.06 -12.30 26.60
N VAL A 111 6.77 -11.42 25.63
CA VAL A 111 6.26 -10.07 25.87
C VAL A 111 4.92 -10.11 26.60
N ALA A 112 3.96 -10.94 26.16
CA ALA A 112 2.66 -11.07 26.80
C ALA A 112 2.71 -11.68 28.22
N LYS A 113 3.80 -12.39 28.57
CA LYS A 113 3.99 -13.04 29.88
C LYS A 113 4.76 -12.18 30.87
N GLU A 114 5.81 -11.48 30.42
CA GLU A 114 6.79 -10.81 31.29
C GLU A 114 6.85 -9.29 31.10
N LEU A 115 6.25 -8.76 30.03
CA LEU A 115 6.32 -7.36 29.63
C LEU A 115 4.97 -6.72 29.20
N PRO A 116 3.80 -7.08 29.78
CA PRO A 116 2.53 -6.47 29.36
C PRO A 116 2.48 -4.98 29.72
N LEU A 117 2.02 -4.14 28.78
CA LEU A 117 1.93 -2.69 28.96
C LEU A 117 1.04 -2.30 30.14
N ALA A 118 0.00 -3.09 30.41
CA ALA A 118 -0.91 -2.89 31.52
C ALA A 118 -0.20 -2.83 32.89
N ASP A 119 0.86 -3.63 33.06
CA ASP A 119 1.64 -3.71 34.30
C ASP A 119 2.81 -2.71 34.28
N LEU A 120 3.51 -2.61 33.14
CA LEU A 120 4.70 -1.77 33.01
C LEU A 120 4.40 -0.26 33.04
N ARG A 121 3.22 0.18 32.61
CA ARG A 121 2.84 1.60 32.57
C ARG A 121 2.71 2.25 33.96
N ASP A 122 2.38 1.45 34.98
CA ASP A 122 2.13 1.89 36.35
C ASP A 122 3.32 1.58 37.29
N ALA A 123 4.33 0.87 36.79
CA ALA A 123 5.57 0.57 37.51
C ALA A 123 6.51 1.80 37.57
N ASP A 124 7.45 1.81 38.52
CA ASP A 124 8.48 2.86 38.54
C ASP A 124 9.38 2.76 37.29
N PRO A 125 9.85 3.89 36.73
CA PRO A 125 10.61 3.87 35.47
C PRO A 125 11.88 3.01 35.52
N ALA A 126 12.55 2.87 36.67
CA ALA A 126 13.78 2.09 36.74
C ALA A 126 13.49 0.59 36.72
N THR A 127 12.42 0.15 37.38
CA THR A 127 11.94 -1.24 37.33
C THR A 127 11.39 -1.60 35.96
N ALA A 128 10.54 -0.75 35.36
CA ALA A 128 9.96 -0.99 34.05
C ALA A 128 11.03 -1.20 32.96
N ARG A 129 12.14 -0.45 33.02
CA ARG A 129 13.27 -0.54 32.07
C ARG A 129 14.13 -1.80 32.22
N ARG A 130 14.17 -2.39 33.42
CA ARG A 130 14.88 -3.65 33.69
C ARG A 130 14.00 -4.89 33.51
N ALA A 131 12.68 -4.73 33.46
CA ALA A 131 11.75 -5.83 33.23
C ALA A 131 12.14 -6.60 31.95
N GLY A 132 12.13 -7.93 32.03
CA GLY A 132 12.47 -8.84 30.92
C GLY A 132 13.87 -8.70 30.31
N TRP A 133 14.73 -7.76 30.74
CA TRP A 133 16.03 -7.52 30.10
C TRP A 133 16.95 -8.74 30.12
N SER A 134 17.01 -9.44 31.26
CA SER A 134 17.72 -10.72 31.40
C SER A 134 17.10 -11.84 30.57
N SER A 135 15.77 -11.83 30.38
CA SER A 135 15.07 -12.81 29.54
C SER A 135 15.36 -12.60 28.06
N LEU A 136 15.40 -11.34 27.60
CA LEU A 136 15.84 -10.97 26.25
C LEU A 136 17.29 -11.38 26.00
N ALA A 137 18.19 -11.18 26.98
CA ALA A 137 19.58 -11.61 26.90
C ALA A 137 19.70 -13.15 26.83
N ALA A 138 19.01 -13.87 27.71
CA ALA A 138 19.06 -15.33 27.79
C ALA A 138 18.48 -16.03 26.54
N LEU A 139 17.62 -15.34 25.78
CA LEU A 139 17.06 -15.81 24.51
C LEU A 139 17.86 -15.32 23.29
N GLY A 140 19.02 -14.67 23.48
CA GLY A 140 19.87 -14.15 22.40
C GLY A 140 19.33 -12.88 21.70
N LEU A 141 18.17 -12.36 22.12
CA LEU A 141 17.44 -11.32 21.40
C LEU A 141 18.16 -9.96 21.40
N LEU A 142 18.98 -9.67 22.42
CA LEU A 142 19.81 -8.46 22.48
C LEU A 142 20.96 -8.47 21.46
N GLY A 143 21.43 -9.67 21.09
CA GLY A 143 22.51 -9.88 20.12
C GLY A 143 22.03 -10.54 18.82
N ILE A 144 20.75 -10.44 18.49
CA ILE A 144 20.16 -11.23 17.41
C ILE A 144 20.82 -10.97 16.05
N ALA A 145 21.07 -9.69 15.73
CA ALA A 145 21.82 -9.26 14.53
C ALA A 145 23.32 -9.05 14.77
N VAL A 146 23.86 -9.54 15.90
CA VAL A 146 25.30 -9.51 16.20
C VAL A 146 25.92 -10.84 15.73
N PRO A 147 27.05 -10.83 15.00
CA PRO A 147 27.76 -12.04 14.61
C PRO A 147 28.13 -12.96 15.79
N GLU A 148 28.07 -14.28 15.57
CA GLU A 148 28.40 -15.30 16.59
C GLU A 148 29.81 -15.13 17.18
N GLN A 149 30.78 -14.68 16.36
CA GLN A 149 32.15 -14.41 16.82
C GLN A 149 32.26 -13.32 17.91
N TYR A 150 31.19 -12.54 18.12
CA TYR A 150 31.05 -11.54 19.16
C TYR A 150 30.02 -11.93 20.23
N GLY A 151 29.63 -13.20 20.30
CA GLY A 151 28.67 -13.75 21.25
C GLY A 151 27.19 -13.57 20.87
N GLY A 152 26.91 -13.00 19.69
CA GLY A 152 25.54 -12.83 19.17
C GLY A 152 24.94 -14.09 18.54
N SER A 153 23.72 -13.97 18.02
CA SER A 153 22.99 -15.09 17.41
C SER A 153 23.23 -15.26 15.91
N GLY A 154 24.00 -14.37 15.27
CA GLY A 154 24.38 -14.49 13.86
C GLY A 154 23.24 -14.29 12.84
N ALA A 155 22.04 -13.90 13.27
CA ALA A 155 20.91 -13.61 12.40
C ALA A 155 21.04 -12.20 11.77
N GLY A 156 20.02 -11.76 11.03
CA GLY A 156 20.04 -10.54 10.25
C GLY A 156 19.13 -9.42 10.76
N LEU A 157 18.98 -8.41 9.91
CA LEU A 157 18.09 -7.27 10.12
C LEU A 157 16.60 -7.68 10.13
N VAL A 158 16.26 -8.77 9.45
CA VAL A 158 14.90 -9.34 9.39
C VAL A 158 14.45 -9.79 10.78
N GLU A 159 15.27 -10.60 11.46
CA GLU A 159 14.98 -11.13 12.78
C GLU A 159 14.99 -10.00 13.82
N GLN A 160 15.92 -9.06 13.71
CA GLN A 160 15.93 -7.86 14.55
C GLN A 160 14.66 -7.02 14.38
N ALA A 161 14.14 -6.85 13.16
CA ALA A 161 12.88 -6.17 12.92
C ALA A 161 11.69 -6.89 13.58
N ILE A 162 11.66 -8.23 13.57
CA ILE A 162 10.62 -9.02 14.26
C ILE A 162 10.66 -8.77 15.77
N VAL A 163 11.85 -8.70 16.38
CA VAL A 163 12.00 -8.38 17.80
C VAL A 163 11.49 -6.96 18.10
N CYS A 164 11.90 -5.96 17.30
CA CYS A 164 11.39 -4.59 17.40
C CYS A 164 9.86 -4.54 17.30
N GLU A 165 9.26 -5.26 16.35
CA GLU A 165 7.81 -5.28 16.18
C GLU A 165 7.08 -5.84 17.41
N GLU A 166 7.48 -7.01 17.90
CA GLU A 166 6.77 -7.65 19.01
C GLU A 166 7.00 -6.94 20.36
N LEU A 167 8.13 -6.25 20.55
CA LEU A 167 8.34 -5.32 21.68
C LEU A 167 7.46 -4.06 21.56
N ALA A 168 7.29 -3.52 20.35
CA ALA A 168 6.47 -2.33 20.12
C ALA A 168 4.96 -2.58 20.32
N ARG A 169 4.48 -3.82 20.17
CA ARG A 169 3.08 -4.19 20.45
C ARG A 169 2.64 -3.95 21.89
N GLU A 170 3.56 -3.97 22.86
CA GLU A 170 3.29 -3.60 24.27
C GLU A 170 4.12 -2.37 24.71
N LEU A 171 4.63 -1.57 23.76
CA LEU A 171 5.41 -0.35 23.99
C LEU A 171 6.56 -0.53 25.01
N VAL A 172 7.27 -1.66 24.95
CA VAL A 172 8.23 -2.06 25.98
C VAL A 172 9.29 -0.95 26.24
N PRO A 173 9.51 -0.54 27.51
CA PRO A 173 10.37 0.60 27.84
C PRO A 173 11.86 0.25 28.04
N ALA A 174 12.24 -1.00 27.77
CA ALA A 174 13.62 -1.48 27.86
C ALA A 174 14.54 -0.75 26.84
N PRO A 175 15.85 -0.59 27.14
CA PRO A 175 16.80 0.14 26.28
C PRO A 175 17.23 -0.64 25.01
N TYR A 176 16.33 -1.46 24.46
CA TYR A 176 16.57 -2.32 23.29
C TYR A 176 16.97 -1.49 22.06
N PHE A 177 16.26 -0.39 21.80
CA PHE A 177 16.56 0.46 20.65
C PHE A 177 17.94 1.14 20.78
N ALA A 178 18.28 1.71 21.94
CA ALA A 178 19.59 2.34 22.12
C ALA A 178 20.74 1.31 22.13
N THR A 179 20.57 0.18 22.81
CA THR A 179 21.64 -0.81 22.97
C THR A 179 21.73 -1.73 21.75
N ALA A 180 20.67 -2.49 21.49
CA ALA A 180 20.66 -3.57 20.50
C ALA A 180 20.45 -3.08 19.05
N CYS A 181 19.92 -1.86 18.82
CA CYS A 181 19.72 -1.33 17.47
C CYS A 181 20.69 -0.19 17.10
N LEU A 182 20.95 0.78 17.99
CA LEU A 182 21.86 1.90 17.70
C LEU A 182 23.33 1.57 18.01
N ALA A 183 23.62 1.12 19.23
CA ALA A 183 25.01 1.00 19.68
C ALA A 183 25.74 -0.20 19.06
N THR A 184 25.10 -1.38 19.00
CA THR A 184 25.62 -2.56 18.28
C THR A 184 25.89 -2.25 16.80
N ALA A 185 24.94 -1.63 16.11
CA ALA A 185 25.11 -1.23 14.70
C ALA A 185 26.26 -0.24 14.50
N ALA A 186 26.44 0.72 15.42
CA ALA A 186 27.56 1.66 15.37
C ALA A 186 28.91 0.97 15.56
N LEU A 187 28.99 -0.01 16.47
CA LEU A 187 30.19 -0.83 16.66
C LEU A 187 30.48 -1.68 15.42
N LEU A 188 29.50 -2.40 14.88
CA LEU A 188 29.68 -3.23 13.68
C LEU A 188 30.05 -2.40 12.44
N SER A 189 29.47 -1.21 12.27
CA SER A 189 29.81 -0.27 11.18
C SER A 189 31.25 0.25 11.24
N THR A 190 31.93 0.15 12.39
CA THR A 190 33.35 0.53 12.50
C THR A 190 34.27 -0.43 11.75
N ARG A 191 33.88 -1.71 11.63
CA ARG A 191 34.68 -2.80 11.06
C ARG A 191 36.00 -3.02 11.82
N ASP A 192 35.98 -2.71 13.13
CA ASP A 192 37.08 -2.91 14.07
C ASP A 192 36.81 -4.18 14.90
N ASP A 193 37.33 -5.31 14.43
CA ASP A 193 37.09 -6.61 15.07
C ASP A 193 37.60 -6.64 16.52
N ALA A 194 38.64 -5.88 16.85
CA ALA A 194 39.18 -5.80 18.21
C ALA A 194 38.23 -5.03 19.14
N ALA A 195 37.69 -3.89 18.69
CA ALA A 195 36.68 -3.16 19.47
C ALA A 195 35.34 -3.89 19.55
N CYS A 196 34.95 -4.62 18.50
CA CYS A 196 33.77 -5.47 18.50
C CYS A 196 33.89 -6.62 19.50
N ALA A 197 35.00 -7.37 19.50
CA ALA A 197 35.25 -8.47 20.43
C ALA A 197 35.36 -8.02 21.90
N ASP A 198 35.81 -6.79 22.14
CA ASP A 198 35.92 -6.18 23.47
C ASP A 198 34.56 -5.68 24.02
N LEU A 199 33.77 -4.99 23.19
CA LEU A 199 32.54 -4.31 23.67
C LEU A 199 31.25 -5.12 23.50
N LEU A 200 31.07 -5.82 22.37
CA LEU A 200 29.77 -6.44 22.04
C LEU A 200 29.34 -7.54 23.01
N PRO A 201 30.20 -8.46 23.49
CA PRO A 201 29.76 -9.56 24.36
C PRO A 201 29.02 -9.08 25.62
N ALA A 202 29.50 -8.00 26.25
CA ALA A 202 28.85 -7.43 27.43
C ALA A 202 27.47 -6.80 27.14
N LEU A 203 27.24 -6.33 25.91
CA LEU A 203 25.94 -5.80 25.46
C LEU A 203 24.96 -6.94 25.12
N VAL A 204 25.45 -7.97 24.43
CA VAL A 204 24.64 -9.15 24.05
C VAL A 204 24.18 -9.94 25.28
N GLU A 205 25.07 -10.16 26.25
CA GLU A 205 24.76 -10.80 27.52
C GLU A 205 23.89 -9.91 28.45
N GLY A 206 23.57 -8.68 28.04
CA GLY A 206 22.78 -7.73 28.82
C GLY A 206 23.47 -7.19 30.08
N ARG A 207 24.77 -7.48 30.28
CA ARG A 207 25.58 -7.02 31.42
C ARG A 207 25.90 -5.52 31.37
N ARG A 208 25.93 -4.94 30.17
CA ARG A 208 26.03 -3.49 29.95
C ARG A 208 24.94 -3.05 28.96
N THR A 209 24.51 -1.82 29.12
CA THR A 209 23.65 -1.08 28.20
C THR A 209 24.48 -0.01 27.47
N ALA A 210 24.07 0.34 26.26
CA ALA A 210 24.77 1.32 25.45
C ALA A 210 23.80 2.25 24.69
N THR A 211 24.31 3.38 24.23
CA THR A 211 23.56 4.31 23.39
C THR A 211 24.49 5.04 22.42
N LEU A 212 23.90 5.63 21.37
CA LEU A 212 24.58 6.47 20.39
C LEU A 212 24.01 7.90 20.43
N ALA A 213 24.88 8.89 20.63
CA ALA A 213 24.50 10.30 20.56
C ALA A 213 24.38 10.78 19.10
N ARG A 214 23.21 11.32 18.72
CA ARG A 214 22.95 11.90 17.38
C ARG A 214 23.71 13.21 17.11
N THR A 215 23.95 13.99 18.16
CA THR A 215 24.71 15.26 18.14
C THR A 215 26.20 15.01 18.32
N ARG A 216 27.06 15.79 17.66
CA ARG A 216 28.51 15.63 17.75
C ARG A 216 29.14 16.30 18.96
N GLY A 217 30.27 15.73 19.39
CA GLY A 217 31.27 16.41 20.21
C GLY A 217 32.43 16.97 19.38
N ARG A 218 33.44 17.48 20.07
CA ARG A 218 34.79 17.76 19.57
C ARG A 218 35.76 16.88 20.34
N ALA A 219 36.72 16.25 19.67
CA ALA A 219 37.77 15.50 20.35
C ALA A 219 39.15 16.18 20.19
N THR A 220 39.93 16.17 21.26
CA THR A 220 41.32 16.64 21.27
C THR A 220 42.22 15.58 21.89
N ARG A 221 43.52 15.60 21.55
CA ARG A 221 44.52 14.76 22.21
C ARG A 221 45.21 15.52 23.33
N ASP A 222 45.18 14.96 24.54
CA ASP A 222 45.90 15.44 25.71
C ASP A 222 46.69 14.28 26.33
N GLY A 223 48.00 14.45 26.54
CA GLY A 223 48.88 13.41 27.09
C GLY A 223 48.87 12.08 26.31
N GLY A 224 48.53 12.10 25.01
CA GLY A 224 48.36 10.88 24.19
C GLY A 224 47.02 10.16 24.34
N ARG A 225 46.12 10.64 25.20
CA ARG A 225 44.73 10.16 25.32
C ARG A 225 43.78 11.10 24.58
N TRP A 226 42.63 10.58 24.16
CA TRP A 226 41.57 11.42 23.61
C TRP A 226 40.68 11.97 24.73
N ARG A 227 40.33 13.24 24.62
CA ARG A 227 39.29 13.90 25.43
C ARG A 227 38.18 14.38 24.52
N VAL A 228 36.94 14.18 24.93
CA VAL A 228 35.75 14.68 24.22
C VAL A 228 35.07 15.80 25.02
N ASP A 229 34.68 16.84 24.30
CA ASP A 229 33.88 17.97 24.78
C ASP A 229 32.61 18.08 23.94
N GLY A 230 31.44 18.32 24.55
CA GLY A 230 30.21 18.39 23.79
C GLY A 230 28.93 18.54 24.62
N GLN A 231 27.87 18.97 23.94
CA GLN A 231 26.51 19.07 24.47
C GLN A 231 25.63 18.10 23.71
N LEU A 232 25.51 16.87 24.24
CA LEU A 232 24.78 15.80 23.57
C LEU A 232 23.30 15.89 23.92
N ARG A 233 22.41 16.02 22.92
CA ARG A 233 20.99 16.33 23.14
C ARG A 233 20.05 15.20 22.73
N HIS A 234 18.98 15.01 23.50
CA HIS A 234 17.95 13.98 23.34
C HIS A 234 18.53 12.58 23.09
N VAL A 235 19.57 12.21 23.86
CA VAL A 235 20.24 10.91 23.74
C VAL A 235 19.27 9.83 24.27
N PRO A 236 18.83 8.85 23.44
CA PRO A 236 17.93 7.78 23.88
C PRO A 236 18.61 6.98 24.99
N ASP A 237 17.89 6.69 26.07
CA ASP A 237 18.41 5.94 27.21
C ASP A 237 19.65 6.57 27.90
N GLY A 238 20.05 7.78 27.49
CA GLY A 238 21.35 8.36 27.82
C GLY A 238 21.55 8.71 29.29
N ALA A 239 20.49 8.76 30.10
CA ALA A 239 20.62 8.93 31.54
C ALA A 239 21.13 7.65 32.23
N ASP A 240 20.85 6.47 31.65
CA ASP A 240 21.09 5.15 32.27
C ASP A 240 22.18 4.33 31.57
N ALA A 241 22.49 4.62 30.30
CA ALA A 241 23.39 3.80 29.50
C ALA A 241 24.82 3.71 30.08
N ASP A 242 25.31 2.50 30.34
CA ASP A 242 26.66 2.24 30.88
C ASP A 242 27.77 2.69 29.92
N LEU A 243 27.49 2.70 28.62
CA LEU A 243 28.39 3.12 27.55
C LEU A 243 27.72 4.18 26.65
N VAL A 244 28.39 5.30 26.41
CA VAL A 244 27.92 6.32 25.47
C VAL A 244 28.86 6.37 24.27
N LEU A 245 28.34 6.02 23.10
CA LEU A 245 29.01 6.20 21.82
C LEU A 245 28.70 7.60 21.29
N VAL A 246 29.72 8.31 20.81
CA VAL A 246 29.58 9.67 20.25
C VAL A 246 30.54 9.84 19.08
N VAL A 247 30.06 10.40 17.98
CA VAL A 247 30.97 10.89 16.93
C VAL A 247 31.41 12.30 17.29
N ALA A 248 32.71 12.53 17.27
CA ALA A 248 33.29 13.83 17.57
C ALA A 248 34.26 14.27 16.45
N ASP A 249 34.24 15.56 16.16
CA ASP A 249 35.12 16.15 15.15
C ASP A 249 36.57 16.19 15.66
N THR A 250 37.50 15.67 14.86
CA THR A 250 38.95 15.64 15.14
C THR A 250 39.72 16.33 14.00
N PRO A 251 41.02 16.64 14.15
CA PRO A 251 41.85 17.15 13.05
C PRO A 251 41.89 16.22 11.83
N ASP A 252 41.77 14.90 12.06
CA ASP A 252 41.84 13.84 11.05
C ASP A 252 40.44 13.47 10.50
N GLY A 253 39.41 14.29 10.78
CA GLY A 253 38.00 14.05 10.43
C GLY A 253 37.14 13.60 11.62
N ALA A 254 35.86 13.37 11.37
CA ALA A 254 34.91 12.92 12.39
C ALA A 254 35.17 11.45 12.76
N THR A 255 35.29 11.14 14.06
CA THR A 255 35.67 9.81 14.54
C THR A 255 34.68 9.32 15.61
N LEU A 256 34.42 8.01 15.67
CA LEU A 256 33.58 7.43 16.73
C LEU A 256 34.39 7.25 18.02
N PHE A 257 33.80 7.63 19.13
CA PHE A 257 34.38 7.51 20.46
C PHE A 257 33.44 6.77 21.42
N ALA A 258 34.03 5.94 22.26
CA ALA A 258 33.41 5.34 23.44
C ALA A 258 33.75 6.17 24.69
N LEU A 259 32.70 6.50 25.46
CA LEU A 259 32.76 7.11 26.78
C LEU A 259 32.14 6.14 27.79
N ASP A 260 32.90 5.67 28.75
CA ASP A 260 32.38 4.87 29.86
C ASP A 260 31.56 5.72 30.84
N GLY A 261 30.62 5.09 31.54
CA GLY A 261 29.64 5.78 32.37
C GLY A 261 30.08 6.16 33.78
N GLU A 262 31.21 5.64 34.26
CA GLU A 262 31.72 5.86 35.62
C GLU A 262 32.97 6.77 35.63
N ASP A 263 33.29 7.35 36.78
CA ASP A 263 34.45 8.21 37.10
C ASP A 263 35.08 9.02 35.95
N GLY A 264 34.53 10.22 35.72
CA GLY A 264 35.01 11.15 34.68
C GLY A 264 34.22 11.10 33.37
N GLY A 265 33.16 10.29 33.31
CA GLY A 265 32.15 10.29 32.24
C GLY A 265 31.28 11.56 32.17
N PRO A 266 30.34 11.63 31.21
CA PRO A 266 29.54 12.82 30.98
C PRO A 266 28.49 13.09 32.08
N ALA A 267 28.26 14.36 32.40
CA ALA A 267 27.21 14.77 33.33
C ALA A 267 25.82 14.63 32.68
N ARG A 268 24.91 13.90 33.32
CA ARG A 268 23.65 13.43 32.71
C ARG A 268 22.42 14.11 33.30
N HIS A 269 21.51 14.56 32.45
CA HIS A 269 20.22 15.16 32.82
C HIS A 269 19.08 14.45 32.07
N ARG A 270 18.30 13.61 32.77
CA ARG A 270 17.09 12.98 32.21
C ARG A 270 16.05 14.05 31.84
N LEU A 271 15.31 13.84 30.76
CA LEU A 271 14.24 14.75 30.33
C LEU A 271 12.85 14.15 30.61
N ASP A 272 11.90 15.01 30.97
CA ASP A 272 10.47 14.66 30.91
C ASP A 272 10.06 14.54 29.44
N CYS A 273 9.72 13.32 29.01
CA CYS A 273 9.49 12.99 27.61
C CYS A 273 7.98 12.95 27.28
N LEU A 274 7.62 13.25 26.03
CA LEU A 274 6.24 13.10 25.53
C LEU A 274 5.73 11.66 25.74
N ASP A 275 6.61 10.71 25.44
CA ASP A 275 6.45 9.29 25.71
C ASP A 275 7.28 8.91 26.95
N PRO A 276 6.64 8.49 28.07
CA PRO A 276 7.37 8.01 29.24
C PRO A 276 8.06 6.67 29.00
N THR A 277 7.65 5.91 27.96
CA THR A 277 8.22 4.59 27.63
C THR A 277 9.50 4.68 26.78
N ARG A 278 9.86 5.86 26.25
CA ARG A 278 11.14 6.11 25.58
C ARG A 278 11.91 7.29 26.22
N PRO A 279 12.57 7.10 27.37
CA PRO A 279 13.28 8.17 28.06
C PRO A 279 14.50 8.66 27.27
N THR A 280 14.75 9.96 27.32
CA THR A 280 15.94 10.60 26.72
C THR A 280 16.66 11.50 27.73
N ALA A 281 17.90 11.88 27.42
CA ALA A 281 18.72 12.73 28.27
C ALA A 281 19.51 13.79 27.51
N HIS A 282 19.88 14.86 28.21
CA HIS A 282 20.99 15.74 27.83
C HIS A 282 22.26 15.30 28.56
N LEU A 283 23.37 15.18 27.83
CA LEU A 283 24.68 14.82 28.38
C LEU A 283 25.67 15.96 28.12
N THR A 284 26.24 16.52 29.19
CA THR A 284 27.35 17.47 29.10
C THR A 284 28.66 16.71 29.23
N VAL A 285 29.44 16.68 28.15
CA VAL A 285 30.79 16.12 28.10
C VAL A 285 31.77 17.29 28.24
N ALA A 286 32.68 17.23 29.23
CA ALA A 286 33.68 18.27 29.48
C ALA A 286 35.03 17.60 29.77
N GLY A 287 35.91 17.59 28.78
CA GLY A 287 37.25 16.98 28.85
C GLY A 287 37.27 15.49 29.18
N ALA A 288 36.17 14.75 28.95
CA ALA A 288 36.00 13.36 29.38
C ALA A 288 36.94 12.43 28.61
N SER A 289 37.59 11.50 29.32
CA SER A 289 38.49 10.52 28.71
C SER A 289 37.70 9.60 27.77
N ALA A 290 38.16 9.45 26.53
CA ALA A 290 37.48 8.69 25.50
C ALA A 290 38.41 7.70 24.79
N ARG A 291 37.86 6.59 24.31
CA ARG A 291 38.54 5.67 23.41
C ARG A 291 38.02 5.86 21.99
N ALA A 292 38.91 6.12 21.03
CA ALA A 292 38.54 6.07 19.60
C ALA A 292 38.22 4.63 19.20
N ILE A 293 37.17 4.43 18.40
CA ILE A 293 36.69 3.11 17.95
C ILE A 293 36.75 3.07 16.43
N GLY A 294 37.47 2.09 15.88
CA GLY A 294 37.72 1.98 14.45
C GLY A 294 38.57 3.10 13.84
N GLU A 295 38.47 3.23 12.53
CA GLU A 295 39.26 4.15 11.72
C GLU A 295 38.94 5.64 12.04
N CYS A 296 39.98 6.43 12.32
CA CYS A 296 39.84 7.88 12.46
C CYS A 296 39.33 8.50 11.15
N GLY A 297 38.33 9.39 11.24
CA GLY A 297 37.69 10.00 10.07
C GLY A 297 36.47 9.22 9.52
N ALA A 298 36.25 7.96 9.93
CA ALA A 298 35.13 7.14 9.45
C ALA A 298 33.76 7.46 10.08
N GLY A 299 33.68 8.41 11.01
CA GLY A 299 32.48 8.71 11.80
C GLY A 299 31.26 9.16 10.97
N GLU A 300 31.48 9.86 9.85
CA GLU A 300 30.41 10.20 8.89
C GLU A 300 29.75 8.95 8.29
N ARG A 301 30.58 8.04 7.80
CA ARG A 301 30.15 6.77 7.19
C ARG A 301 29.39 5.92 8.20
N ILE A 302 29.93 5.78 9.42
CA ILE A 302 29.29 5.04 10.51
C ILE A 302 27.91 5.62 10.84
N LEU A 303 27.78 6.95 10.97
CA LEU A 303 26.48 7.58 11.22
C LEU A 303 25.50 7.43 10.06
N ALA A 304 25.96 7.40 8.81
CA ALA A 304 25.12 7.18 7.65
C ALA A 304 24.58 5.74 7.60
N GLU A 305 25.46 4.75 7.78
CA GLU A 305 25.10 3.32 7.86
C GLU A 305 24.08 3.07 8.99
N VAL A 306 24.39 3.50 10.22
CA VAL A 306 23.51 3.34 11.39
C VAL A 306 22.18 4.08 11.23
N ARG A 307 22.17 5.29 10.64
CA ARG A 307 20.93 6.05 10.42
C ARG A 307 19.94 5.27 9.56
N VAL A 308 20.42 4.62 8.50
CA VAL A 308 19.58 3.87 7.55
C VAL A 308 19.01 2.61 8.20
N GLN A 309 19.82 1.87 8.98
CA GLN A 309 19.34 0.72 9.75
C GLN A 309 18.33 1.15 10.82
N ALA A 310 18.66 2.18 11.61
CA ALA A 310 17.84 2.66 12.72
C ALA A 310 16.47 3.21 12.27
N MET A 311 16.42 3.99 11.18
CA MET A 311 15.14 4.51 10.66
C MET A 311 14.26 3.39 10.09
N THR A 312 14.86 2.31 9.57
CA THR A 312 14.13 1.14 9.07
C THR A 312 13.53 0.31 10.21
N LEU A 313 14.30 0.09 11.29
CA LEU A 313 13.79 -0.57 12.50
C LEU A 313 12.69 0.26 13.19
N LEU A 314 12.83 1.59 13.24
CA LEU A 314 11.74 2.46 13.69
C LEU A 314 10.53 2.40 12.75
N ALA A 315 10.72 2.30 11.43
CA ALA A 315 9.60 2.16 10.51
C ALA A 315 8.82 0.86 10.76
N ALA A 316 9.50 -0.25 11.10
CA ALA A 316 8.85 -1.51 11.52
C ALA A 316 8.09 -1.34 12.85
N GLU A 317 8.69 -0.71 13.87
CA GLU A 317 8.02 -0.37 15.14
C GLU A 317 6.77 0.53 14.91
N GLN A 318 6.87 1.54 14.06
CA GLN A 318 5.74 2.41 13.71
C GLN A 318 4.65 1.66 12.92
N ALA A 319 5.02 0.81 11.97
CA ALA A 319 4.08 0.01 11.20
C ALA A 319 3.27 -0.94 12.09
N VAL A 320 3.93 -1.64 13.02
CA VAL A 320 3.23 -2.54 13.94
C VAL A 320 2.38 -1.80 14.98
N ILE A 321 2.76 -0.58 15.38
CA ILE A 321 1.90 0.30 16.19
C ILE A 321 0.63 0.63 15.41
N ALA A 322 0.75 0.96 14.11
CA ALA A 322 -0.41 1.23 13.25
C ALA A 322 -1.34 0.01 13.12
N GLU A 323 -0.80 -1.21 13.00
CA GLU A 323 -1.56 -2.47 13.03
C GLU A 323 -2.24 -2.72 14.39
N HIS A 324 -1.49 -2.56 15.49
CA HIS A 324 -1.98 -2.91 16.83
C HIS A 324 -3.10 -1.96 17.28
N CYS A 325 -3.01 -0.67 16.94
CA CYS A 325 -4.11 0.28 17.11
C CYS A 325 -5.39 -0.16 16.38
N VAL A 326 -5.28 -0.74 15.17
CA VAL A 326 -6.43 -1.27 14.43
C VAL A 326 -7.03 -2.49 15.13
N GLU A 327 -6.23 -3.45 15.58
CA GLU A 327 -6.74 -4.67 16.25
C GLU A 327 -7.37 -4.36 17.62
N LEU A 328 -6.76 -3.51 18.46
CA LEU A 328 -7.39 -3.08 19.72
C LEU A 328 -8.71 -2.35 19.47
N THR A 329 -8.75 -1.44 18.48
CA THR A 329 -9.97 -0.71 18.13
C THR A 329 -11.04 -1.63 17.56
N ARG A 330 -10.66 -2.62 16.74
CA ARG A 330 -11.55 -3.64 16.20
C ARG A 330 -12.26 -4.41 17.31
N ARG A 331 -11.52 -4.87 18.34
CA ARG A 331 -12.09 -5.52 19.53
C ARG A 331 -13.09 -4.60 20.23
N TYR A 332 -12.70 -3.35 20.50
CA TYR A 332 -13.58 -2.37 21.14
C TYR A 332 -14.87 -2.10 20.34
N LEU A 333 -14.79 -1.99 19.01
CA LEU A 333 -15.97 -1.80 18.16
C LEU A 333 -16.91 -3.02 18.14
N LEU A 334 -16.39 -4.23 18.32
CA LEU A 334 -17.16 -5.46 18.43
C LEU A 334 -17.83 -5.62 19.80
N ASP A 335 -17.16 -5.24 20.89
CA ASP A 335 -17.69 -5.40 22.24
C ASP A 335 -18.65 -4.27 22.65
N ARG A 336 -18.31 -3.02 22.32
CA ARG A 336 -19.06 -1.84 22.75
C ARG A 336 -20.43 -1.76 22.06
N ARG A 337 -21.49 -1.60 22.85
CA ARG A 337 -22.88 -1.44 22.37
C ARG A 337 -23.43 -0.04 22.63
N GLN A 338 -24.05 0.57 21.62
CA GLN A 338 -24.84 1.80 21.72
C GLN A 338 -26.00 1.76 20.73
N PHE A 339 -27.09 2.49 21.01
CA PHE A 339 -28.32 2.49 20.20
C PHE A 339 -28.83 1.07 19.86
N GLY A 340 -28.77 0.15 20.84
CA GLY A 340 -29.25 -1.23 20.72
C GLY A 340 -28.33 -2.23 19.99
N ARG A 341 -27.20 -1.80 19.42
CA ARG A 341 -26.31 -2.68 18.62
C ARG A 341 -24.82 -2.46 18.89
N GLN A 342 -23.97 -3.37 18.41
CA GLN A 342 -22.51 -3.22 18.44
C GLN A 342 -22.11 -1.99 17.62
N ILE A 343 -21.19 -1.16 18.11
CA ILE A 343 -20.85 0.09 17.42
C ILE A 343 -20.09 -0.15 16.11
N GLY A 344 -19.41 -1.28 15.96
CA GLY A 344 -18.83 -1.75 14.70
C GLY A 344 -19.85 -2.01 13.58
N SER A 345 -21.17 -1.95 13.85
CA SER A 345 -22.21 -2.02 12.81
C SER A 345 -22.59 -0.68 12.18
N PHE A 346 -22.07 0.45 12.68
CA PHE A 346 -22.33 1.75 12.07
C PHE A 346 -21.32 2.00 10.93
N GLN A 347 -21.82 2.17 9.71
CA GLN A 347 -21.00 2.41 8.51
C GLN A 347 -19.93 3.50 8.70
N ALA A 348 -20.28 4.62 9.35
CA ALA A 348 -19.34 5.71 9.65
C ALA A 348 -18.14 5.29 10.53
N LEU A 349 -18.29 4.30 11.41
CA LEU A 349 -17.18 3.76 12.22
C LEU A 349 -16.45 2.64 11.47
N LYS A 350 -17.17 1.82 10.70
CA LYS A 350 -16.60 0.80 9.82
C LYS A 350 -15.62 1.39 8.80
N HIS A 351 -16.02 2.46 8.13
CA HIS A 351 -15.21 3.15 7.11
C HIS A 351 -13.93 3.71 7.70
N ARG A 352 -14.02 4.38 8.86
CA ARG A 352 -12.86 4.93 9.56
C ARG A 352 -11.85 3.86 9.98
N LEU A 353 -12.31 2.71 10.48
CA LEU A 353 -11.41 1.61 10.81
C LEU A 353 -10.88 0.89 9.56
N ALA A 354 -11.65 0.84 8.47
CA ALA A 354 -11.16 0.34 7.18
C ALA A 354 -10.02 1.22 6.63
N ASP A 355 -10.16 2.55 6.66
CA ASP A 355 -9.09 3.47 6.27
C ASP A 355 -7.85 3.34 7.18
N ALA A 356 -8.04 3.06 8.48
CA ALA A 356 -6.94 2.76 9.40
C ALA A 356 -6.24 1.43 9.07
N ALA A 357 -7.00 0.39 8.72
CA ALA A 357 -6.45 -0.89 8.27
C ALA A 357 -5.67 -0.77 6.95
N VAL A 358 -6.16 0.05 6.01
CA VAL A 358 -5.44 0.40 4.78
C VAL A 358 -4.09 1.06 5.09
N ARG A 359 -4.05 2.07 5.97
CA ARG A 359 -2.79 2.70 6.38
C ARG A 359 -1.83 1.71 7.07
N ALA A 360 -2.35 0.80 7.89
CA ALA A 360 -1.53 -0.23 8.53
C ALA A 360 -0.93 -1.21 7.51
N GLU A 361 -1.71 -1.66 6.52
CA GLU A 361 -1.26 -2.54 5.44
C GLU A 361 -0.15 -1.90 4.59
N LEU A 362 -0.31 -0.63 4.21
CA LEU A 362 0.68 0.14 3.46
C LEU A 362 1.97 0.39 4.27
N ALA A 363 1.85 0.73 5.55
CA ALA A 363 3.00 0.90 6.45
C ALA A 363 3.77 -0.41 6.65
N SER A 364 3.07 -1.48 7.03
CA SER A 364 3.62 -2.82 7.18
C SER A 364 4.35 -3.28 5.91
N SER A 365 3.76 -3.04 4.74
CA SER A 365 4.39 -3.35 3.45
C SER A 365 5.64 -2.52 3.17
N SER A 366 5.60 -1.21 3.46
CA SER A 366 6.72 -0.29 3.24
C SER A 366 7.91 -0.61 4.14
N ALA A 367 7.66 -0.83 5.44
CA ALA A 367 8.68 -1.24 6.40
C ALA A 367 9.34 -2.56 5.98
N TRP A 368 8.53 -3.58 5.66
CA TRP A 368 9.06 -4.89 5.27
C TRP A 368 9.79 -4.90 3.92
N TYR A 369 9.42 -4.03 2.99
CA TYR A 369 10.18 -3.82 1.74
C TYR A 369 11.57 -3.22 2.03
N ALA A 370 11.64 -2.20 2.90
CA ALA A 370 12.91 -1.59 3.32
C ALA A 370 13.80 -2.54 4.14
N VAL A 371 13.22 -3.29 5.09
CA VAL A 371 13.96 -4.29 5.90
C VAL A 371 14.62 -5.33 5.00
N ARG A 372 13.90 -5.88 4.01
CA ARG A 372 14.45 -6.89 3.09
C ARG A 372 15.53 -6.31 2.19
N GLY A 373 15.29 -5.16 1.56
CA GLY A 373 16.28 -4.52 0.68
C GLY A 373 17.58 -4.11 1.38
N LEU A 374 17.56 -3.88 2.70
CA LEU A 374 18.76 -3.66 3.51
C LEU A 374 19.40 -4.94 4.07
N ALA A 375 18.63 -6.04 4.17
CA ALA A 375 19.13 -7.34 4.59
C ALA A 375 19.77 -8.14 3.43
N ASP A 376 19.48 -7.77 2.17
CA ASP A 376 20.06 -8.41 1.00
C ASP A 376 21.61 -8.31 0.99
N PRO A 377 22.34 -9.35 0.53
CA PRO A 377 23.82 -9.37 0.55
C PRO A 377 24.52 -8.24 -0.23
N GLY A 378 23.80 -7.51 -1.08
CA GLY A 378 24.30 -6.30 -1.74
C GLY A 378 24.44 -5.09 -0.81
N GLY A 379 23.93 -5.17 0.41
CA GLY A 379 23.96 -4.10 1.41
C GLY A 379 23.05 -2.91 1.07
N ALA A 380 23.34 -1.76 1.67
CA ALA A 380 22.53 -0.54 1.53
C ALA A 380 22.70 0.13 0.15
N THR A 381 22.10 -0.47 -0.88
CA THR A 381 22.00 0.11 -2.23
C THR A 381 21.22 1.43 -2.21
N ALA A 382 21.37 2.25 -3.25
CA ALA A 382 20.61 3.50 -3.36
C ALA A 382 19.08 3.27 -3.33
N GLU A 383 18.61 2.14 -3.84
CA GLU A 383 17.20 1.74 -3.82
C GLU A 383 16.74 1.31 -2.42
N ALA A 384 17.56 0.56 -1.68
CA ALA A 384 17.28 0.19 -0.30
C ALA A 384 17.24 1.41 0.63
N VAL A 385 18.16 2.37 0.44
CA VAL A 385 18.15 3.66 1.17
C VAL A 385 16.91 4.50 0.80
N PHE A 386 16.50 4.51 -0.47
CA PHE A 386 15.27 5.17 -0.91
C PHE A 386 14.03 4.54 -0.26
N ALA A 387 13.95 3.20 -0.27
CA ALA A 387 12.88 2.44 0.39
C ALA A 387 12.81 2.72 1.89
N ALA A 388 13.95 2.77 2.59
CA ALA A 388 14.02 3.10 4.01
C ALA A 388 13.50 4.52 4.31
N HIS A 389 13.74 5.50 3.43
CA HIS A 389 13.16 6.83 3.56
C HIS A 389 11.65 6.88 3.28
N VAL A 390 11.15 6.11 2.29
CA VAL A 390 9.70 5.93 2.05
C VAL A 390 9.04 5.32 3.29
N ALA A 391 9.63 4.25 3.85
CA ALA A 391 9.14 3.57 5.04
C ALA A 391 9.11 4.52 6.26
N ALA A 392 10.20 5.24 6.53
CA ALA A 392 10.26 6.18 7.65
C ALA A 392 9.22 7.33 7.53
N ALA A 393 8.97 7.82 6.31
CA ALA A 393 7.92 8.81 6.07
C ALA A 393 6.50 8.25 6.27
N HIS A 394 6.17 7.16 5.57
CA HIS A 394 4.81 6.62 5.55
C HIS A 394 4.42 5.97 6.89
N CYS A 395 5.30 5.14 7.47
CA CYS A 395 4.99 4.41 8.71
C CYS A 395 4.82 5.36 9.90
N GLY A 396 5.67 6.40 9.99
CA GLY A 396 5.57 7.41 11.05
C GLY A 396 4.23 8.15 11.04
N ASP A 397 3.72 8.55 9.86
CA ASP A 397 2.41 9.22 9.78
C ASP A 397 1.23 8.24 9.91
N ALA A 398 1.37 7.00 9.44
CA ALA A 398 0.37 5.95 9.62
C ALA A 398 0.17 5.60 11.11
N ALA A 399 1.25 5.45 11.87
CA ALA A 399 1.23 5.17 13.30
C ALA A 399 0.53 6.26 14.11
N VAL A 400 0.91 7.53 13.92
CA VAL A 400 0.27 8.67 14.59
C VAL A 400 -1.20 8.77 14.20
N SER A 401 -1.51 8.63 12.91
CA SER A 401 -2.90 8.69 12.42
C SER A 401 -3.76 7.59 13.03
N ASN A 402 -3.28 6.34 13.06
CA ASN A 402 -4.04 5.21 13.62
C ASN A 402 -4.13 5.26 15.15
N ALA A 403 -3.11 5.75 15.84
CA ALA A 403 -3.17 5.95 17.29
C ALA A 403 -4.16 7.06 17.67
N VAL A 404 -4.20 8.18 16.94
CA VAL A 404 -5.22 9.24 17.16
C VAL A 404 -6.62 8.77 16.78
N GLU A 405 -6.74 7.98 15.71
CA GLU A 405 -8.01 7.36 15.30
C GLU A 405 -8.52 6.37 16.36
N MET A 406 -7.63 5.62 17.00
CA MET A 406 -7.94 4.77 18.16
C MET A 406 -8.58 5.59 19.29
N ILE A 407 -8.01 6.75 19.68
CA ILE A 407 -8.62 7.64 20.68
C ILE A 407 -10.06 8.01 20.28
N GLN A 408 -10.24 8.44 19.04
CA GLN A 408 -11.53 8.95 18.55
C GLN A 408 -12.60 7.84 18.46
N LEU A 409 -12.23 6.61 18.11
CA LEU A 409 -13.14 5.47 18.03
C LEU A 409 -13.43 4.82 19.40
N HIS A 410 -12.50 4.91 20.36
CA HIS A 410 -12.76 4.54 21.76
C HIS A 410 -13.66 5.57 22.47
N GLY A 411 -13.57 6.84 22.05
CA GLY A 411 -14.30 7.95 22.65
C GLY A 411 -13.66 8.40 23.96
N GLY A 412 -14.47 8.83 24.93
CA GLY A 412 -13.99 9.44 26.17
C GLY A 412 -12.92 8.62 26.91
N ILE A 413 -13.07 7.29 26.98
CA ILE A 413 -12.10 6.40 27.65
C ILE A 413 -10.73 6.38 26.96
N GLY A 414 -10.67 6.54 25.63
CA GLY A 414 -9.39 6.61 24.92
C GLY A 414 -8.56 7.84 25.29
N TYR A 415 -9.21 8.90 25.78
CA TYR A 415 -8.59 10.19 26.09
C TYR A 415 -8.09 10.30 27.56
N THR A 416 -8.21 9.24 28.37
CA THR A 416 -7.83 9.27 29.81
C THR A 416 -6.61 8.39 30.11
N TRP A 417 -5.91 8.66 31.22
CA TRP A 417 -4.70 7.94 31.63
C TRP A 417 -4.97 6.50 32.11
N GLU A 418 -6.21 6.18 32.44
CA GLU A 418 -6.67 4.84 32.80
C GLU A 418 -6.66 3.88 31.59
N HIS A 419 -6.48 4.38 30.35
CA HIS A 419 -6.49 3.58 29.14
C HIS A 419 -5.21 3.74 28.31
N VAL A 420 -4.61 2.63 27.86
CA VAL A 420 -3.31 2.62 27.17
C VAL A 420 -3.27 3.34 25.81
N ALA A 421 -4.43 3.67 25.22
CA ALA A 421 -4.51 4.25 23.86
C ALA A 421 -3.64 5.52 23.67
N HIS A 422 -3.56 6.40 24.67
CA HIS A 422 -2.74 7.61 24.55
C HIS A 422 -1.23 7.32 24.58
N LEU A 423 -0.78 6.17 25.09
CA LEU A 423 0.65 5.80 25.08
C LEU A 423 1.10 5.50 23.64
N TYR A 424 0.26 4.84 22.84
CA TYR A 424 0.52 4.64 21.40
C TYR A 424 0.64 5.98 20.66
N VAL A 425 -0.22 6.96 20.95
CA VAL A 425 -0.11 8.31 20.37
C VAL A 425 1.23 8.96 20.74
N ARG A 426 1.67 8.81 21.99
CA ARG A 426 2.92 9.38 22.51
C ARG A 426 4.15 8.72 21.89
N ARG A 427 4.25 7.38 21.90
CA ARG A 427 5.34 6.63 21.25
C ARG A 427 5.41 6.96 19.76
N ALA A 428 4.30 6.83 19.04
CA ALA A 428 4.23 7.14 17.61
C ALA A 428 4.73 8.56 17.31
N LYS A 429 4.27 9.55 18.09
CA LYS A 429 4.67 10.94 17.86
C LYS A 429 6.10 11.25 18.32
N ALA A 430 6.65 10.55 19.31
CA ALA A 430 8.04 10.72 19.74
C ALA A 430 9.02 10.14 18.71
N ASP A 431 8.72 8.95 18.18
CA ASP A 431 9.58 8.24 17.22
C ASP A 431 9.73 9.02 15.89
N GLN A 432 8.69 9.76 15.47
CA GLN A 432 8.74 10.71 14.34
C GLN A 432 9.83 11.79 14.43
N TYR A 433 10.50 12.00 15.57
CA TYR A 433 11.56 12.98 15.74
C TYR A 433 12.93 12.38 16.11
N LEU A 434 12.99 11.05 16.30
CA LEU A 434 14.17 10.37 16.87
C LEU A 434 15.36 10.38 15.90
N ILE A 435 15.10 10.20 14.60
CA ILE A 435 16.11 10.26 13.52
C ILE A 435 15.96 11.55 12.71
N ASP A 436 14.95 11.63 11.86
CA ASP A 436 14.51 12.82 11.10
C ASP A 436 12.96 12.81 11.06
N THR A 437 12.32 13.86 10.55
CA THR A 437 10.84 13.92 10.46
C THR A 437 10.30 13.30 9.16
N PRO A 438 9.04 12.82 9.13
CA PRO A 438 8.40 12.36 7.89
C PRO A 438 8.47 13.37 6.75
N ALA A 439 8.25 14.66 7.05
CA ALA A 439 8.39 15.74 6.07
C ALA A 439 9.83 15.92 5.55
N ALA A 440 10.86 15.71 6.38
CA ALA A 440 12.26 15.77 5.94
C ALA A 440 12.64 14.58 5.05
N HIS A 441 12.08 13.39 5.31
CA HIS A 441 12.22 12.23 4.43
C HIS A 441 11.53 12.47 3.07
N ARG A 442 10.28 12.97 3.08
CA ARG A 442 9.55 13.39 1.86
C ARG A 442 10.31 14.44 1.04
N ALA A 443 10.85 15.46 1.68
CA ALA A 443 11.65 16.49 1.02
C ALA A 443 12.86 15.88 0.30
N ARG A 444 13.65 15.05 1.00
CA ARG A 444 14.83 14.37 0.44
C ARG A 444 14.49 13.46 -0.76
N LEU A 445 13.39 12.72 -0.67
CA LEU A 445 12.92 11.85 -1.76
C LEU A 445 12.51 12.69 -2.99
N GLY A 446 11.74 13.75 -2.76
CA GLY A 446 11.33 14.68 -3.82
C GLY A 446 12.51 15.36 -4.50
N ASP A 447 13.46 15.88 -3.73
CA ASP A 447 14.66 16.55 -4.27
C ASP A 447 15.54 15.58 -5.07
N LEU A 448 15.65 14.31 -4.64
CA LEU A 448 16.36 13.27 -5.38
C LEU A 448 15.67 12.91 -6.70
N VAL A 449 14.33 12.85 -6.73
CA VAL A 449 13.57 12.58 -7.97
C VAL A 449 13.62 13.79 -8.91
N ALA A 450 13.41 15.00 -8.39
CA ALA A 450 13.48 16.26 -9.16
C ALA A 450 14.89 16.55 -9.71
N GLY A 451 15.94 16.03 -9.06
CA GLY A 451 17.32 16.13 -9.53
C GLY A 451 17.71 15.16 -10.66
N ARG A 452 16.84 14.21 -11.03
CA ARG A 452 17.06 13.31 -12.18
C ARG A 452 16.77 14.06 -13.47
N GLN A 453 17.67 13.99 -14.47
CA GLN A 453 17.43 14.71 -15.73
C GLN A 453 16.20 14.15 -16.48
N PRO A 454 15.34 15.04 -17.04
CA PRO A 454 14.25 14.64 -17.92
C PRO A 454 14.82 13.88 -19.13
N GLY A 455 14.55 12.57 -19.20
CA GLY A 455 15.10 11.66 -20.21
C GLY A 455 15.77 10.41 -19.64
N ALA A 456 16.38 10.47 -18.46
CA ALA A 456 16.97 9.28 -17.82
C ALA A 456 15.88 8.28 -17.40
N ALA A 457 14.79 8.76 -16.80
CA ALA A 457 13.68 7.91 -16.35
C ALA A 457 12.94 7.20 -17.51
N ALA A 458 12.90 7.79 -18.71
CA ALA A 458 12.29 7.14 -19.88
C ALA A 458 13.20 6.07 -20.52
N ALA A 459 14.52 6.15 -20.29
CA ALA A 459 15.50 5.23 -20.83
C ALA A 459 15.83 4.06 -19.88
N GLU A 460 15.79 4.29 -18.55
CA GLU A 460 16.33 3.35 -17.55
C GLU A 460 15.28 2.74 -16.58
N VAL A 461 13.98 2.82 -16.87
CA VAL A 461 13.06 1.76 -16.37
C VAL A 461 13.24 0.52 -17.24
N THR A 462 14.41 -0.10 -17.13
CA THR A 462 14.53 -1.54 -17.30
C THR A 462 13.74 -2.17 -16.16
N PRO A 463 12.73 -3.02 -16.42
CA PRO A 463 12.18 -3.87 -15.37
C PRO A 463 13.32 -4.66 -14.71
N ALA A 464 13.15 -5.03 -13.44
CA ALA A 464 13.93 -6.12 -12.87
C ALA A 464 13.64 -7.40 -13.68
N GLY A 465 14.47 -7.65 -14.70
CA GLY A 465 14.09 -8.48 -15.85
C GLY A 465 14.68 -8.02 -17.20
N GLY A 466 15.86 -7.39 -17.19
CA GLY A 466 16.55 -6.88 -18.39
C GLY A 466 16.83 -7.94 -19.48
N ASP A 467 16.79 -9.23 -19.13
CA ASP A 467 17.01 -10.38 -20.01
C ASP A 467 15.78 -11.31 -20.12
N SER A 468 14.54 -10.80 -20.02
CA SER A 468 13.35 -11.65 -20.28
C SER A 468 13.33 -12.15 -21.74
N PRO A 469 13.41 -13.47 -22.00
CA PRO A 469 13.41 -14.00 -23.37
C PRO A 469 12.10 -13.69 -24.12
N VAL A 470 11.00 -13.53 -23.38
CA VAL A 470 9.69 -13.14 -23.91
C VAL A 470 9.69 -11.68 -24.38
N LEU A 471 10.37 -10.77 -23.65
CA LEU A 471 10.52 -9.39 -24.09
C LEU A 471 11.48 -9.28 -25.29
N ALA A 472 12.52 -10.12 -25.35
CA ALA A 472 13.36 -10.21 -26.55
C ALA A 472 12.54 -10.67 -27.76
N GLU A 473 11.77 -11.77 -27.64
CA GLU A 473 10.89 -12.27 -28.70
C GLU A 473 9.85 -11.22 -29.13
N LEU A 474 9.23 -10.50 -28.19
CA LEU A 474 8.31 -9.41 -28.47
C LEU A 474 9.01 -8.28 -29.23
N ARG A 475 10.21 -7.86 -28.81
CA ARG A 475 10.96 -6.76 -29.44
C ARG A 475 11.39 -7.12 -30.87
N ASP A 476 11.84 -8.36 -31.09
CA ASP A 476 12.18 -8.86 -32.43
C ASP A 476 10.92 -8.97 -33.32
N TRP A 477 9.80 -9.43 -32.77
CA TRP A 477 8.52 -9.47 -33.48
C TRP A 477 8.03 -8.07 -33.84
N LEU A 478 8.08 -7.12 -32.91
CA LEU A 478 7.75 -5.71 -33.15
C LEU A 478 8.69 -5.10 -34.20
N ALA A 479 9.99 -5.37 -34.17
CA ALA A 479 10.94 -4.88 -35.18
C ALA A 479 10.64 -5.39 -36.60
N ALA A 480 10.02 -6.57 -36.72
CA ALA A 480 9.64 -7.16 -38.00
C ALA A 480 8.24 -6.76 -38.50
N HIS A 481 7.30 -6.36 -37.63
CA HIS A 481 5.89 -6.13 -37.98
C HIS A 481 5.38 -4.70 -37.72
N LEU A 482 5.98 -3.94 -36.80
CA LEU A 482 5.54 -2.58 -36.48
C LEU A 482 5.99 -1.60 -37.58
N THR A 483 5.06 -1.24 -38.47
CA THR A 483 5.34 -0.27 -39.53
C THR A 483 5.38 1.17 -38.99
N PRO A 484 6.10 2.10 -39.64
CA PRO A 484 6.05 3.52 -39.30
C PRO A 484 4.64 4.11 -39.39
N GLU A 485 3.79 3.57 -40.26
CA GLU A 485 2.39 3.99 -40.40
C GLU A 485 1.56 3.65 -39.15
N VAL A 486 1.65 2.42 -38.64
CA VAL A 486 0.98 2.01 -37.39
C VAL A 486 1.48 2.82 -36.19
N ALA A 487 2.80 3.08 -36.13
CA ALA A 487 3.40 3.88 -35.07
C ALA A 487 3.01 5.36 -35.11
N ALA A 488 2.73 5.91 -36.31
CA ALA A 488 2.30 7.29 -36.51
C ALA A 488 0.77 7.48 -36.46
N ASP A 489 -0.02 6.40 -36.56
CA ASP A 489 -1.47 6.48 -36.51
C ASP A 489 -1.96 6.72 -35.07
N THR A 490 -2.09 8.00 -34.73
CA THR A 490 -2.68 8.52 -33.49
C THR A 490 -4.04 9.18 -33.73
N ALA A 491 -4.67 8.96 -34.89
CA ALA A 491 -5.95 9.59 -35.21
C ALA A 491 -7.11 8.87 -34.48
N PRO A 492 -8.14 9.60 -34.03
CA PRO A 492 -9.36 8.97 -33.57
C PRO A 492 -10.02 8.20 -34.73
N PRO A 493 -10.68 7.07 -34.46
CA PRO A 493 -11.38 6.32 -35.50
C PRO A 493 -12.52 7.14 -36.12
N PRO A 494 -12.90 6.88 -37.38
CA PRO A 494 -14.08 7.49 -37.98
C PRO A 494 -15.34 7.24 -37.14
N ALA A 495 -16.31 8.16 -37.20
CA ALA A 495 -17.57 8.01 -36.45
C ALA A 495 -18.25 6.66 -36.75
N GLY A 496 -18.72 5.97 -35.71
CA GLY A 496 -19.31 4.63 -35.80
C GLY A 496 -18.33 3.49 -36.12
N HIS A 497 -17.01 3.75 -36.15
CA HIS A 497 -15.97 2.74 -36.37
C HIS A 497 -15.15 2.51 -35.11
N LYS A 498 -14.71 1.27 -34.88
CA LYS A 498 -13.93 0.89 -33.68
C LYS A 498 -12.47 1.35 -33.76
N TYR A 499 -11.92 1.35 -34.97
CA TYR A 499 -10.52 1.62 -35.31
C TYR A 499 -10.43 2.27 -36.69
N THR A 500 -9.31 2.93 -36.98
CA THR A 500 -8.82 3.13 -38.34
C THR A 500 -8.52 1.78 -39.01
N ASP A 501 -8.42 1.73 -40.34
CA ASP A 501 -8.11 0.47 -41.02
C ASP A 501 -6.67 0.00 -40.76
N THR A 502 -5.72 0.92 -40.62
CA THR A 502 -4.34 0.65 -40.19
C THR A 502 -4.29 0.00 -38.80
N ARG A 503 -4.99 0.55 -37.80
CA ARG A 503 -5.09 -0.06 -36.46
C ARG A 503 -5.88 -1.37 -36.46
N ARG A 504 -6.92 -1.50 -37.29
CA ARG A 504 -7.68 -2.76 -37.46
C ARG A 504 -6.79 -3.90 -37.95
N GLN A 505 -5.94 -3.65 -38.95
CA GLN A 505 -4.99 -4.63 -39.43
C GLN A 505 -3.96 -4.97 -38.34
N TRP A 506 -3.38 -3.95 -37.70
CA TRP A 506 -2.42 -4.13 -36.61
C TRP A 506 -2.95 -5.02 -35.48
N TYR A 507 -4.17 -4.76 -34.98
CA TYR A 507 -4.73 -5.56 -33.89
C TYR A 507 -5.04 -7.00 -34.29
N ARG A 508 -5.38 -7.25 -35.57
CA ARG A 508 -5.49 -8.62 -36.09
C ARG A 508 -4.14 -9.33 -36.11
N GLU A 509 -3.07 -8.66 -36.52
CA GLU A 509 -1.71 -9.24 -36.54
C GLU A 509 -1.18 -9.50 -35.11
N LEU A 510 -1.31 -8.52 -34.22
CA LEU A 510 -0.98 -8.60 -32.79
C LEU A 510 -1.75 -9.74 -32.08
N GLY A 511 -3.04 -9.88 -32.40
CA GLY A 511 -3.89 -10.95 -31.93
C GLY A 511 -3.59 -12.32 -32.54
N ALA A 512 -3.19 -12.37 -33.82
CA ALA A 512 -2.81 -13.60 -34.48
C ALA A 512 -1.53 -14.19 -33.87
N ALA A 513 -0.57 -13.34 -33.49
CA ALA A 513 0.65 -13.69 -32.76
C ALA A 513 0.43 -13.95 -31.24
N GLY A 514 -0.77 -13.67 -30.73
CA GLY A 514 -1.15 -13.83 -29.32
C GLY A 514 -0.61 -12.76 -28.37
N TRP A 515 0.02 -11.71 -28.88
CA TRP A 515 0.57 -10.61 -28.08
C TRP A 515 -0.51 -9.69 -27.50
N ALA A 516 -1.71 -9.65 -28.10
CA ALA A 516 -2.86 -8.91 -27.56
C ALA A 516 -3.51 -9.58 -26.33
N THR A 517 -3.25 -10.87 -26.10
CA THR A 517 -3.82 -11.69 -25.02
C THR A 517 -2.77 -12.63 -24.40
N PRO A 518 -1.62 -12.10 -23.92
CA PRO A 518 -0.42 -12.89 -23.65
C PRO A 518 -0.64 -14.03 -22.65
N THR A 519 -1.49 -13.79 -21.64
CA THR A 519 -1.80 -14.73 -20.55
C THR A 519 -2.90 -15.74 -20.87
N TRP A 520 -3.61 -15.59 -21.99
CA TRP A 520 -4.66 -16.55 -22.38
C TRP A 520 -4.05 -17.86 -22.88
N ALA A 521 -4.80 -18.96 -22.75
CA ALA A 521 -4.43 -20.24 -23.33
C ALA A 521 -4.23 -20.15 -24.85
N ARG A 522 -3.30 -20.95 -25.41
CA ARG A 522 -2.96 -20.92 -26.84
C ARG A 522 -4.13 -21.28 -27.74
N GLU A 523 -4.95 -22.24 -27.32
CA GLU A 523 -6.22 -22.62 -27.97
C GLU A 523 -7.26 -21.50 -28.01
N HIS A 524 -7.16 -20.50 -27.13
CA HIS A 524 -8.02 -19.32 -27.11
C HIS A 524 -7.38 -18.09 -27.79
N GLY A 525 -6.22 -18.27 -28.45
CA GLY A 525 -5.52 -17.22 -29.19
C GLY A 525 -4.47 -16.43 -28.41
N GLY A 526 -4.15 -16.83 -27.17
CA GLY A 526 -3.06 -16.24 -26.39
C GLY A 526 -1.73 -16.97 -26.52
N ARG A 527 -0.78 -16.69 -25.62
CA ARG A 527 0.56 -17.32 -25.59
C ARG A 527 0.78 -18.27 -24.41
N GLY A 528 -0.15 -18.31 -23.44
CA GLY A 528 -0.06 -19.11 -22.22
C GLY A 528 1.00 -18.62 -21.25
N LEU A 529 1.32 -17.31 -21.27
CA LEU A 529 2.29 -16.72 -20.35
C LEU A 529 1.70 -16.60 -18.94
N ASP A 530 2.56 -16.65 -17.92
CA ASP A 530 2.18 -16.28 -16.57
C ASP A 530 1.86 -14.77 -16.46
N ARG A 531 1.37 -14.35 -15.28
CA ARG A 531 0.93 -12.98 -15.04
C ARG A 531 2.08 -11.97 -15.12
N GLU A 532 3.29 -12.36 -14.76
CA GLU A 532 4.46 -11.47 -14.71
C GLU A 532 4.98 -11.20 -16.11
N ALA A 533 5.29 -12.26 -16.87
CA ALA A 533 5.71 -12.16 -18.26
C ALA A 533 4.62 -11.52 -19.14
N GLY A 534 3.35 -11.85 -18.89
CA GLY A 534 2.23 -11.22 -19.59
C GLY A 534 2.05 -9.73 -19.25
N GLY A 535 2.27 -9.34 -17.99
CA GLY A 535 2.26 -7.93 -17.58
C GLY A 535 3.39 -7.12 -18.21
N ALA A 536 4.59 -7.71 -18.29
CA ALA A 536 5.74 -7.08 -18.95
C ALA A 536 5.52 -6.89 -20.47
N VAL A 537 4.87 -7.84 -21.15
CA VAL A 537 4.47 -7.71 -22.56
C VAL A 537 3.52 -6.54 -22.77
N VAL A 538 2.47 -6.44 -21.94
CA VAL A 538 1.48 -5.36 -22.01
C VAL A 538 2.15 -3.99 -21.78
N GLU A 539 3.07 -3.90 -20.83
CA GLU A 539 3.81 -2.67 -20.55
C GLU A 539 4.71 -2.24 -21.73
N GLU A 540 5.46 -3.16 -22.35
CA GLU A 540 6.29 -2.87 -23.53
C GLU A 540 5.45 -2.40 -24.74
N LEU A 541 4.24 -2.96 -24.92
CA LEU A 541 3.29 -2.54 -25.95
C LEU A 541 2.71 -1.15 -25.68
N ARG A 542 2.32 -0.84 -24.44
CA ARG A 542 1.78 0.47 -24.03
C ARG A 542 2.81 1.57 -24.14
N ARG A 543 4.04 1.32 -23.67
CA ARG A 543 5.18 2.25 -23.78
C ARG A 543 5.47 2.68 -25.22
N ARG A 544 5.09 1.86 -26.20
CA ARG A 544 5.23 2.13 -27.64
C ARG A 544 3.96 2.66 -28.32
N GLY A 545 2.84 2.76 -27.60
CA GLY A 545 1.55 3.20 -28.17
C GLY A 545 0.91 2.18 -29.13
N VAL A 546 1.20 0.88 -28.97
CA VAL A 546 0.77 -0.20 -29.89
C VAL A 546 -0.04 -1.32 -29.23
N ASP A 547 -0.34 -1.21 -27.93
CA ASP A 547 -1.30 -2.08 -27.23
C ASP A 547 -2.74 -1.88 -27.76
N ARG A 548 -3.65 -2.78 -27.38
CA ARG A 548 -5.10 -2.60 -27.55
C ARG A 548 -5.55 -1.35 -26.78
N PRO A 549 -6.49 -0.55 -27.32
CA PRO A 549 -6.90 0.72 -26.73
C PRO A 549 -7.89 0.49 -25.55
N GLU A 550 -8.12 1.50 -24.71
CA GLU A 550 -8.93 1.39 -23.48
C GLU A 550 -10.37 0.91 -23.76
N GLU A 551 -10.92 1.26 -24.92
CA GLU A 551 -12.24 0.87 -25.41
C GLU A 551 -12.44 -0.65 -25.49
N ASP A 552 -11.36 -1.42 -25.61
CA ASP A 552 -11.40 -2.88 -25.69
C ASP A 552 -11.17 -3.56 -24.33
N PHE A 553 -11.06 -2.79 -23.24
CA PHE A 553 -10.84 -3.28 -21.88
C PHE A 553 -11.89 -4.33 -21.47
N VAL A 554 -13.17 -4.04 -21.68
CA VAL A 554 -14.28 -4.94 -21.32
C VAL A 554 -14.18 -6.25 -22.11
N GLY A 555 -13.69 -6.23 -23.34
CA GLY A 555 -13.46 -7.45 -24.11
C GLY A 555 -12.30 -8.25 -23.53
N VAL A 556 -11.09 -7.70 -23.62
CA VAL A 556 -9.82 -8.40 -23.34
C VAL A 556 -9.69 -8.82 -21.88
N TRP A 557 -10.14 -7.98 -20.94
CA TRP A 557 -9.90 -8.20 -19.51
C TRP A 557 -11.10 -8.74 -18.74
N LEU A 558 -12.33 -8.54 -19.25
CA LEU A 558 -13.56 -8.98 -18.56
C LEU A 558 -14.26 -10.13 -19.28
N ALA A 559 -14.68 -9.92 -20.54
CA ALA A 559 -15.46 -10.88 -21.31
C ALA A 559 -14.68 -12.17 -21.55
N GLY A 560 -13.47 -12.06 -22.11
CA GLY A 560 -12.63 -13.21 -22.45
C GLY A 560 -12.35 -14.15 -21.27
N PRO A 561 -11.80 -13.65 -20.14
CA PRO A 561 -11.58 -14.48 -18.95
C PRO A 561 -12.87 -15.04 -18.34
N THR A 562 -14.00 -14.34 -18.41
CA THR A 562 -15.29 -14.86 -17.92
C THR A 562 -15.83 -15.98 -18.82
N ILE A 563 -15.70 -15.84 -20.15
CA ILE A 563 -16.11 -16.85 -21.14
C ILE A 563 -15.21 -18.08 -21.09
N ALA A 564 -13.89 -17.92 -20.94
CA ALA A 564 -12.97 -19.04 -20.76
C ALA A 564 -13.30 -19.88 -19.50
N LEU A 565 -13.80 -19.24 -18.43
CA LEU A 565 -14.17 -19.90 -17.18
C LEU A 565 -15.57 -20.56 -17.23
N TRP A 566 -16.58 -19.86 -17.76
CA TRP A 566 -17.99 -20.26 -17.65
C TRP A 566 -18.64 -20.71 -18.97
N GLY A 567 -17.98 -20.45 -20.10
CA GLY A 567 -18.52 -20.72 -21.43
C GLY A 567 -18.47 -22.20 -21.80
N THR A 568 -19.45 -22.62 -22.59
CA THR A 568 -19.39 -23.90 -23.31
C THR A 568 -18.30 -23.85 -24.38
N GLU A 569 -17.96 -25.00 -24.99
CA GLU A 569 -16.91 -25.04 -26.01
C GLU A 569 -17.29 -24.18 -27.23
N GLU A 570 -18.56 -24.28 -27.66
CA GLU A 570 -19.11 -23.50 -28.77
C GLU A 570 -19.04 -21.99 -28.49
N GLN A 571 -19.27 -21.57 -27.23
CA GLN A 571 -19.12 -20.17 -26.82
C GLN A 571 -17.65 -19.74 -26.83
N ARG A 572 -16.70 -20.60 -26.43
CA ARG A 572 -15.26 -20.29 -26.45
C ARG A 572 -14.78 -20.12 -27.89
N GLU A 573 -15.12 -21.06 -28.78
CA GLU A 573 -14.81 -21.00 -30.20
C GLU A 573 -15.41 -19.75 -30.86
N THR A 574 -16.68 -19.44 -30.58
CA THR A 574 -17.40 -18.30 -31.17
C THR A 574 -16.82 -16.95 -30.74
N TYR A 575 -16.46 -16.79 -29.46
CA TYR A 575 -16.18 -15.46 -28.90
C TYR A 575 -14.71 -15.17 -28.65
N LEU A 576 -13.88 -16.14 -28.24
CA LEU A 576 -12.51 -15.85 -27.75
C LEU A 576 -11.55 -15.52 -28.90
N ARG A 577 -11.54 -16.31 -29.98
CA ARG A 577 -10.60 -16.07 -31.09
C ARG A 577 -10.87 -14.74 -31.83
N PRO A 578 -12.10 -14.37 -32.21
CA PRO A 578 -12.35 -13.07 -32.85
C PRO A 578 -12.08 -11.89 -31.91
N LEU A 579 -12.31 -12.05 -30.61
CA LEU A 579 -11.94 -11.05 -29.60
C LEU A 579 -10.42 -10.87 -29.49
N ALA A 580 -9.65 -11.96 -29.45
CA ALA A 580 -8.18 -11.89 -29.45
C ALA A 580 -7.62 -11.20 -30.71
N LEU A 581 -8.27 -11.39 -31.87
CA LEU A 581 -7.98 -10.72 -33.15
C LEU A 581 -8.48 -9.25 -33.23
N GLY A 582 -9.17 -8.76 -32.20
CA GLY A 582 -9.73 -7.42 -32.15
C GLY A 582 -10.96 -7.19 -33.03
N GLU A 583 -11.59 -8.25 -33.54
CA GLU A 583 -12.77 -8.17 -34.42
C GLU A 583 -14.04 -7.88 -33.61
N HIS A 584 -14.12 -8.41 -32.37
CA HIS A 584 -15.19 -8.14 -31.41
C HIS A 584 -14.78 -7.05 -30.40
N ARG A 585 -15.62 -6.01 -30.24
CA ARG A 585 -15.62 -5.08 -29.10
C ARG A 585 -16.80 -5.42 -28.19
N TRP A 586 -16.60 -5.24 -26.88
CA TRP A 586 -17.58 -5.60 -25.86
C TRP A 586 -17.91 -4.41 -24.97
N CYS A 587 -19.14 -4.35 -24.46
CA CYS A 587 -19.55 -3.40 -23.42
C CYS A 587 -20.13 -4.13 -22.19
N GLN A 588 -20.15 -3.46 -21.04
CA GLN A 588 -20.71 -4.01 -19.80
C GLN A 588 -22.17 -3.54 -19.64
N LEU A 589 -23.09 -4.50 -19.49
CA LEU A 589 -24.54 -4.26 -19.38
C LEU A 589 -25.04 -4.69 -18.00
N PHE A 590 -24.40 -4.15 -16.96
CA PHE A 590 -24.66 -4.47 -15.56
C PHE A 590 -25.61 -3.45 -14.93
N SER A 591 -25.11 -2.24 -14.71
CA SER A 591 -25.79 -1.15 -13.97
C SER A 591 -27.07 -0.66 -14.63
N GLU A 592 -28.02 -0.24 -13.80
CA GLU A 592 -29.32 0.31 -14.20
C GLU A 592 -29.58 1.62 -13.44
N PRO A 593 -30.50 2.49 -13.90
CA PRO A 593 -30.87 3.71 -13.18
C PRO A 593 -31.29 3.48 -11.71
N GLY A 594 -31.93 2.34 -11.42
CA GLY A 594 -32.29 1.91 -10.06
C GLY A 594 -31.27 0.99 -9.36
N ALA A 595 -30.24 0.48 -10.07
CA ALA A 595 -29.34 -0.55 -9.56
C ALA A 595 -27.87 -0.30 -9.99
N GLY A 596 -27.18 0.52 -9.19
CA GLY A 596 -25.72 0.72 -9.28
C GLY A 596 -24.97 -0.08 -8.21
N SER A 597 -24.63 0.55 -7.08
CA SER A 597 -23.89 -0.08 -5.98
C SER A 597 -24.58 -1.30 -5.37
N ASP A 598 -25.92 -1.34 -5.37
CA ASP A 598 -26.70 -2.56 -5.09
C ASP A 598 -27.07 -3.29 -6.41
N LEU A 599 -26.06 -3.68 -7.18
CA LEU A 599 -26.21 -4.30 -8.49
C LEU A 599 -27.13 -5.53 -8.47
N ALA A 600 -27.17 -6.27 -7.36
CA ALA A 600 -28.04 -7.43 -7.19
C ALA A 600 -29.54 -7.09 -7.21
N SER A 601 -29.93 -5.82 -7.06
CA SER A 601 -31.31 -5.35 -7.14
C SER A 601 -31.77 -4.99 -8.56
N LEU A 602 -30.95 -5.29 -9.59
CA LEU A 602 -31.29 -5.09 -11.00
C LEU A 602 -32.68 -5.64 -11.41
N SER A 603 -33.33 -4.90 -12.29
CA SER A 603 -34.73 -5.04 -12.70
C SER A 603 -34.91 -5.49 -14.15
N THR A 604 -33.90 -5.31 -15.03
CA THR A 604 -33.94 -5.81 -16.42
C THR A 604 -34.34 -7.27 -16.43
N SER A 605 -35.46 -7.57 -17.07
CA SER A 605 -36.07 -8.88 -17.07
C SER A 605 -35.61 -9.72 -18.26
N ALA A 606 -35.50 -11.03 -18.05
CA ALA A 606 -35.35 -12.02 -19.11
C ALA A 606 -36.39 -13.12 -18.88
N VAL A 607 -37.42 -13.16 -19.74
CA VAL A 607 -38.54 -14.11 -19.66
C VAL A 607 -38.34 -15.18 -20.73
N ALA A 608 -38.32 -16.45 -20.33
CA ALA A 608 -38.22 -17.55 -21.28
C ALA A 608 -39.46 -17.59 -22.20
N ILE A 609 -39.22 -17.71 -23.49
CA ILE A 609 -40.26 -17.91 -24.52
C ILE A 609 -39.93 -19.19 -25.28
N ASP A 610 -40.95 -20.02 -25.51
CA ASP A 610 -40.91 -21.28 -26.28
C ASP A 610 -39.87 -22.35 -25.84
N GLY A 611 -39.17 -22.11 -24.73
CA GLY A 611 -38.26 -23.06 -24.06
C GLY A 611 -36.79 -22.93 -24.46
N ASP A 612 -36.50 -22.36 -25.63
CA ASP A 612 -35.16 -22.23 -26.22
C ASP A 612 -34.69 -20.77 -26.38
N ARG A 613 -35.54 -19.79 -26.05
CA ARG A 613 -35.30 -18.36 -26.24
C ARG A 613 -35.70 -17.54 -25.03
N TRP A 614 -35.23 -16.30 -24.98
CA TRP A 614 -35.53 -15.31 -23.94
C TRP A 614 -35.97 -14.01 -24.58
N ARG A 615 -37.05 -13.42 -24.06
CA ARG A 615 -37.43 -12.02 -24.29
C ARG A 615 -36.89 -11.16 -23.17
N ILE A 616 -36.11 -10.15 -23.51
CA ILE A 616 -35.46 -9.22 -22.57
C ILE A 616 -36.13 -7.85 -22.65
N ASN A 617 -36.44 -7.30 -21.48
CA ASN A 617 -36.98 -5.94 -21.34
C ASN A 617 -36.32 -5.23 -20.15
N GLY A 618 -35.77 -4.02 -20.39
CA GLY A 618 -35.12 -3.21 -19.36
C GLY A 618 -34.29 -2.05 -19.91
N GLN A 619 -33.50 -1.42 -19.02
CA GLN A 619 -32.61 -0.31 -19.34
C GLN A 619 -31.29 -0.47 -18.57
N LYS A 620 -30.17 -0.32 -19.27
CA LYS A 620 -28.82 -0.23 -18.70
C LYS A 620 -28.27 1.18 -18.86
N ILE A 621 -27.34 1.55 -17.99
CA ILE A 621 -26.72 2.87 -17.95
C ILE A 621 -25.26 2.77 -17.50
N TRP A 622 -24.44 3.75 -17.90
CA TRP A 622 -22.98 3.78 -17.69
C TRP A 622 -22.21 2.73 -18.51
N SER A 623 -22.80 2.24 -19.61
CA SER A 623 -22.16 1.25 -20.47
C SER A 623 -21.14 1.93 -21.39
N SER A 624 -19.86 1.90 -20.99
CA SER A 624 -18.76 2.45 -21.81
C SER A 624 -18.73 1.81 -23.20
N PHE A 625 -18.62 2.65 -24.23
CA PHE A 625 -18.42 2.28 -25.65
C PHE A 625 -19.46 1.33 -26.26
N ALA A 626 -20.67 1.26 -25.69
CA ALA A 626 -21.76 0.40 -26.17
C ALA A 626 -22.25 0.74 -27.58
N ASP A 627 -22.00 1.96 -28.05
CA ASP A 627 -22.29 2.47 -29.40
C ASP A 627 -21.36 1.87 -30.48
N THR A 628 -20.18 1.36 -30.09
CA THR A 628 -19.23 0.68 -30.99
C THR A 628 -19.00 -0.80 -30.65
N ALA A 629 -19.71 -1.34 -29.65
CA ALA A 629 -19.62 -2.73 -29.23
C ALA A 629 -20.48 -3.67 -30.10
N ASP A 630 -19.97 -4.87 -30.40
CA ASP A 630 -20.75 -5.94 -31.04
C ASP A 630 -21.52 -6.76 -30.00
N TYR A 631 -20.94 -6.92 -28.80
CA TYR A 631 -21.47 -7.79 -27.76
C TYR A 631 -21.54 -7.10 -26.39
N GLY A 632 -22.51 -7.50 -25.58
CA GLY A 632 -22.76 -6.97 -24.25
C GLY A 632 -22.76 -8.06 -23.18
N LEU A 633 -22.02 -7.83 -22.09
CA LEU A 633 -22.06 -8.67 -20.89
C LEU A 633 -23.31 -8.32 -20.07
N LEU A 634 -24.42 -9.01 -20.32
CA LEU A 634 -25.74 -8.67 -19.78
C LEU A 634 -26.08 -9.48 -18.52
N MET A 635 -26.44 -8.77 -17.45
CA MET A 635 -27.11 -9.35 -16.28
C MET A 635 -28.61 -9.05 -16.30
N ALA A 636 -29.45 -10.08 -16.22
CA ALA A 636 -30.90 -9.96 -16.22
C ALA A 636 -31.59 -10.87 -15.19
N ARG A 637 -32.73 -10.42 -14.68
CA ARG A 637 -33.65 -11.09 -13.77
C ARG A 637 -34.44 -12.18 -14.51
N THR A 638 -34.13 -13.44 -14.25
CA THR A 638 -34.85 -14.61 -14.80
C THR A 638 -35.81 -15.26 -13.82
N ASP A 639 -35.76 -14.87 -12.55
CA ASP A 639 -36.71 -15.29 -11.53
C ASP A 639 -36.86 -14.19 -10.46
N PRO A 640 -38.02 -13.53 -10.35
CA PRO A 640 -38.27 -12.52 -9.33
C PRO A 640 -38.82 -13.10 -8.02
N GLN A 641 -39.14 -14.40 -7.94
CA GLN A 641 -39.62 -15.08 -6.73
C GLN A 641 -38.46 -15.61 -5.86
N LEU A 642 -37.25 -15.67 -6.40
CA LEU A 642 -36.04 -15.99 -5.65
C LEU A 642 -35.45 -14.75 -4.94
N PRO A 643 -34.60 -14.93 -3.90
CA PRO A 643 -33.81 -13.85 -3.33
C PRO A 643 -32.93 -13.17 -4.39
N LYS A 644 -32.62 -11.89 -4.17
CA LYS A 644 -32.10 -11.01 -5.23
C LYS A 644 -30.81 -11.46 -5.94
N HIS A 645 -29.98 -12.30 -5.32
CA HIS A 645 -28.78 -12.85 -5.97
C HIS A 645 -29.06 -14.10 -6.82
N ASP A 646 -30.02 -14.93 -6.40
CA ASP A 646 -30.29 -16.26 -6.95
C ASP A 646 -31.23 -16.20 -8.17
N GLY A 647 -31.97 -15.09 -8.32
CA GLY A 647 -32.86 -14.83 -9.44
C GLY A 647 -32.20 -14.26 -10.72
N ILE A 648 -30.87 -14.12 -10.75
CA ILE A 648 -30.13 -13.47 -11.84
C ILE A 648 -29.49 -14.50 -12.78
N THR A 649 -29.56 -14.25 -14.08
CA THR A 649 -28.82 -15.00 -15.12
C THR A 649 -27.97 -14.04 -15.95
N TYR A 650 -26.90 -14.58 -16.53
CA TYR A 650 -25.89 -13.84 -17.30
C TYR A 650 -26.00 -14.23 -18.78
N PHE A 651 -25.89 -13.27 -19.69
CA PHE A 651 -26.04 -13.46 -21.13
C PHE A 651 -24.96 -12.71 -21.92
N LEU A 652 -24.60 -13.26 -23.07
CA LEU A 652 -23.74 -12.66 -24.10
C LEU A 652 -24.66 -12.09 -25.18
N LEU A 653 -25.09 -10.84 -24.99
CA LEU A 653 -26.03 -10.17 -25.90
C LEU A 653 -25.31 -9.73 -27.18
N ASP A 654 -25.85 -10.02 -28.36
CA ASP A 654 -25.46 -9.34 -29.60
C ASP A 654 -26.12 -7.95 -29.62
N MET A 655 -25.32 -6.90 -29.64
CA MET A 655 -25.78 -5.51 -29.58
C MET A 655 -26.54 -5.07 -30.83
N ARG A 656 -26.48 -5.85 -31.91
CA ARG A 656 -27.21 -5.63 -33.17
C ARG A 656 -28.60 -6.29 -33.16
N THR A 657 -28.97 -6.98 -32.08
CA THR A 657 -30.28 -7.65 -31.96
C THR A 657 -31.40 -6.60 -32.04
N PRO A 658 -32.44 -6.78 -32.87
CA PRO A 658 -33.58 -5.87 -32.91
C PRO A 658 -34.19 -5.62 -31.52
N GLY A 659 -34.45 -4.35 -31.19
CA GLY A 659 -34.92 -3.92 -29.88
C GLY A 659 -33.84 -3.38 -28.94
N VAL A 660 -32.55 -3.50 -29.30
CA VAL A 660 -31.45 -2.80 -28.63
C VAL A 660 -31.34 -1.37 -29.19
N GLU A 661 -31.45 -0.36 -28.34
CA GLU A 661 -31.20 1.05 -28.69
C GLU A 661 -30.13 1.63 -27.77
N VAL A 662 -29.07 2.19 -28.34
CA VAL A 662 -27.95 2.79 -27.59
C VAL A 662 -28.02 4.32 -27.71
N ARG A 663 -27.86 5.03 -26.58
CA ARG A 663 -27.83 6.50 -26.54
C ARG A 663 -26.57 7.00 -25.79
N PRO A 664 -25.67 7.73 -26.45
CA PRO A 664 -24.49 8.30 -25.79
C PRO A 664 -24.85 9.34 -24.72
N LEU A 665 -24.14 9.27 -23.59
CA LEU A 665 -24.24 10.19 -22.46
C LEU A 665 -23.03 11.11 -22.44
N ARG A 666 -23.27 12.41 -22.62
CA ARG A 666 -22.21 13.41 -22.60
C ARG A 666 -21.71 13.65 -21.17
N GLN A 667 -20.41 13.41 -20.94
CA GLN A 667 -19.77 13.55 -19.64
C GLN A 667 -19.15 14.94 -19.43
N MET A 668 -18.62 15.20 -18.23
CA MET A 668 -18.09 16.52 -17.86
C MET A 668 -16.84 16.97 -18.63
N THR A 669 -16.10 16.06 -19.28
CA THR A 669 -15.03 16.40 -20.23
C THR A 669 -15.57 16.98 -21.54
N GLY A 670 -16.87 16.77 -21.84
CA GLY A 670 -17.51 17.08 -23.11
C GLY A 670 -17.60 15.90 -24.07
N ASP A 671 -16.90 14.80 -23.79
CA ASP A 671 -16.92 13.53 -24.56
C ASP A 671 -18.16 12.69 -24.21
N ALA A 672 -18.32 11.51 -24.84
CA ALA A 672 -19.43 10.60 -24.60
C ALA A 672 -18.98 9.12 -24.54
N GLU A 673 -18.10 8.80 -23.58
CA GLU A 673 -17.64 7.41 -23.32
C GLU A 673 -18.81 6.50 -22.91
N PHE A 674 -19.70 7.00 -22.05
CA PHE A 674 -20.80 6.23 -21.47
C PHE A 674 -22.05 6.24 -22.34
N ASN A 675 -22.85 5.19 -22.25
CA ASN A 675 -24.13 5.09 -22.94
C ASN A 675 -25.26 4.63 -22.00
N GLU A 676 -26.49 5.01 -22.33
CA GLU A 676 -27.69 4.25 -21.98
C GLU A 676 -27.95 3.18 -23.04
N VAL A 677 -28.47 2.02 -22.61
CA VAL A 677 -28.89 0.95 -23.51
C VAL A 677 -30.30 0.52 -23.14
N PHE A 678 -31.26 0.80 -24.02
CA PHE A 678 -32.65 0.38 -23.88
C PHE A 678 -32.82 -0.98 -24.56
N LEU A 679 -33.52 -1.89 -23.87
CA LEU A 679 -33.79 -3.25 -24.32
C LEU A 679 -35.31 -3.40 -24.38
N THR A 680 -35.89 -3.36 -25.58
CA THR A 680 -37.34 -3.43 -25.81
C THR A 680 -37.67 -4.68 -26.61
N ASP A 681 -38.31 -5.66 -25.97
CA ASP A 681 -38.70 -6.96 -26.54
C ASP A 681 -37.57 -7.71 -27.28
N VAL A 682 -36.32 -7.51 -26.84
CA VAL A 682 -35.11 -8.12 -27.43
C VAL A 682 -35.18 -9.64 -27.28
N VAL A 683 -35.12 -10.38 -28.39
CA VAL A 683 -35.19 -11.86 -28.39
C VAL A 683 -33.82 -12.48 -28.65
N ILE A 684 -33.33 -13.29 -27.71
CA ILE A 684 -32.06 -14.04 -27.83
C ILE A 684 -32.27 -15.55 -27.62
N PRO A 685 -31.41 -16.42 -28.18
CA PRO A 685 -31.43 -17.86 -27.87
C PRO A 685 -30.86 -18.15 -26.47
N ASP A 686 -31.24 -19.27 -25.87
CA ASP A 686 -30.63 -19.77 -24.63
C ASP A 686 -29.14 -20.12 -24.80
N ALA A 687 -28.68 -20.36 -26.03
CA ALA A 687 -27.26 -20.49 -26.36
C ALA A 687 -26.41 -19.23 -26.05
N ALA A 688 -27.05 -18.06 -25.91
CA ALA A 688 -26.37 -16.84 -25.43
C ALA A 688 -26.26 -16.77 -23.89
N ARG A 689 -26.83 -17.71 -23.14
CA ARG A 689 -26.72 -17.76 -21.67
C ARG A 689 -25.33 -18.24 -21.26
N LEU A 690 -24.64 -17.47 -20.43
CA LEU A 690 -23.34 -17.84 -19.86
C LEU A 690 -23.52 -18.51 -18.49
N GLY A 691 -23.15 -19.79 -18.40
CA GLY A 691 -23.33 -20.59 -17.19
C GLY A 691 -24.80 -20.94 -16.86
N PRO A 692 -25.07 -21.59 -15.70
CA PRO A 692 -26.42 -22.03 -15.34
C PRO A 692 -27.42 -20.88 -15.11
N ARG A 693 -28.71 -21.10 -15.44
CA ARG A 693 -29.81 -20.20 -15.03
C ARG A 693 -29.80 -20.01 -13.50
N GLY A 694 -29.95 -18.77 -13.04
CA GLY A 694 -29.89 -18.40 -11.62
C GLY A 694 -28.47 -18.34 -11.03
N ALA A 695 -27.43 -18.76 -11.77
CA ALA A 695 -26.04 -18.61 -11.34
C ALA A 695 -25.41 -17.28 -11.79
N GLY A 696 -26.15 -16.38 -12.43
CA GLY A 696 -25.61 -15.18 -13.05
C GLY A 696 -24.88 -14.24 -12.09
N TRP A 697 -25.27 -14.20 -10.81
CA TRP A 697 -24.51 -13.47 -9.79
C TRP A 697 -23.12 -14.07 -9.55
N LYS A 698 -22.96 -15.40 -9.60
CA LYS A 698 -21.65 -16.06 -9.46
C LYS A 698 -20.74 -15.75 -10.64
N VAL A 699 -21.30 -15.77 -11.86
CA VAL A 699 -20.60 -15.39 -13.10
C VAL A 699 -20.13 -13.93 -13.02
N ALA A 700 -21.01 -13.01 -12.59
CA ALA A 700 -20.69 -11.59 -12.43
C ALA A 700 -19.61 -11.33 -11.37
N ILE A 701 -19.61 -12.06 -10.24
CA ILE A 701 -18.54 -11.94 -9.24
C ILE A 701 -17.17 -12.31 -9.84
N SER A 702 -17.07 -13.35 -10.67
CA SER A 702 -15.81 -13.65 -11.38
C SER A 702 -15.41 -12.55 -12.36
N THR A 703 -16.34 -11.93 -13.09
CA THR A 703 -16.06 -10.77 -13.96
C THR A 703 -15.50 -9.59 -13.15
N LEU A 704 -16.17 -9.22 -12.06
CA LEU A 704 -15.79 -8.10 -11.17
C LEU A 704 -14.45 -8.34 -10.43
N MET A 705 -14.08 -9.61 -10.20
CA MET A 705 -12.75 -9.95 -9.68
C MET A 705 -11.65 -9.71 -10.73
N GLN A 706 -11.90 -9.99 -12.01
CA GLN A 706 -10.94 -9.68 -13.07
C GLN A 706 -10.81 -8.17 -13.31
N GLU A 707 -11.91 -7.42 -13.27
CA GLU A 707 -11.90 -5.95 -13.34
C GLU A 707 -10.96 -5.35 -12.29
N ARG A 708 -11.08 -5.81 -11.04
CA ARG A 708 -10.22 -5.37 -9.94
C ARG A 708 -8.75 -5.77 -10.12
N ASN A 709 -8.48 -6.97 -10.61
CA ASN A 709 -7.10 -7.40 -10.90
C ASN A 709 -6.46 -6.51 -11.98
N SER A 710 -7.15 -6.32 -13.11
CA SER A 710 -6.62 -5.59 -14.27
C SER A 710 -6.38 -4.11 -14.01
N LEU A 711 -7.15 -3.48 -13.12
CA LEU A 711 -6.99 -2.07 -12.73
C LEU A 711 -5.81 -1.82 -11.77
N THR A 712 -5.16 -2.86 -11.23
CA THR A 712 -4.20 -2.69 -10.11
C THR A 712 -2.71 -2.83 -10.48
N GLY A 713 -2.40 -2.93 -11.77
CA GLY A 713 -1.03 -2.85 -12.31
C GLY A 713 -0.13 -4.06 -12.00
N SER A 714 1.07 -4.03 -12.60
CA SER A 714 2.13 -5.01 -12.34
C SER A 714 2.79 -4.78 -10.96
N PRO A 715 3.24 -5.83 -10.26
CA PRO A 715 3.85 -5.71 -8.93
C PRO A 715 5.32 -5.25 -9.02
N VAL A 716 5.52 -3.97 -9.31
CA VAL A 716 6.84 -3.34 -9.40
C VAL A 716 6.93 -2.17 -8.42
N VAL A 717 8.04 -2.07 -7.69
CA VAL A 717 8.40 -0.89 -6.91
C VAL A 717 9.42 -0.10 -7.73
N GLY A 718 9.04 1.07 -8.24
CA GLY A 718 9.81 1.78 -9.26
C GLY A 718 9.19 3.13 -9.66
N PRO A 719 9.86 3.90 -10.53
CA PRO A 719 9.33 5.17 -11.03
C PRO A 719 7.88 5.06 -11.51
N GLY A 720 7.03 5.96 -11.02
CA GLY A 720 5.58 5.93 -11.24
C GLY A 720 5.00 7.25 -11.72
N VAL A 721 3.70 7.44 -11.50
CA VAL A 721 2.97 8.66 -11.85
C VAL A 721 3.50 9.85 -11.06
N ALA A 722 3.91 9.66 -9.79
CA ALA A 722 4.48 10.73 -9.00
C ALA A 722 5.86 11.18 -9.52
N ASP A 723 6.72 10.25 -9.95
CA ASP A 723 8.00 10.59 -10.59
C ASP A 723 7.77 11.40 -11.89
N ALA A 724 6.80 11.00 -12.71
CA ALA A 724 6.44 11.73 -13.94
C ALA A 724 5.87 13.13 -13.66
N LEU A 725 4.99 13.28 -12.67
CA LEU A 725 4.45 14.59 -12.27
C LEU A 725 5.50 15.50 -11.62
N ILE A 726 6.49 14.95 -10.93
CA ILE A 726 7.65 15.72 -10.44
C ILE A 726 8.46 16.25 -11.63
N ALA A 727 8.70 15.44 -12.66
CA ALA A 727 9.36 15.91 -13.88
C ALA A 727 8.53 17.00 -14.61
N GLU A 728 7.21 16.79 -14.80
CA GLU A 728 6.31 17.82 -15.35
C GLU A 728 6.34 19.12 -14.53
N ALA A 729 6.43 19.03 -13.20
CA ALA A 729 6.51 20.18 -12.31
C ALA A 729 7.87 20.91 -12.36
N VAL A 730 8.97 20.20 -12.58
CA VAL A 730 10.31 20.78 -12.78
C VAL A 730 10.35 21.50 -14.13
N ASP A 731 9.92 20.85 -15.21
CA ASP A 731 9.78 21.44 -16.55
C ASP A 731 8.75 22.59 -16.60
N ALA A 732 7.87 22.68 -15.60
CA ALA A 732 6.95 23.81 -15.42
C ALA A 732 7.51 24.97 -14.59
N GLY A 733 8.61 24.77 -13.87
CA GLY A 733 9.00 25.65 -12.76
C GLY A 733 8.04 25.60 -11.56
N ALA A 734 6.95 24.84 -11.65
CA ALA A 734 5.95 24.65 -10.60
C ALA A 734 6.54 23.94 -9.35
N TRP A 735 7.64 23.18 -9.50
CA TRP A 735 8.38 22.60 -8.37
C TRP A 735 8.91 23.65 -7.38
N ALA A 736 9.11 24.90 -7.80
CA ALA A 736 9.47 26.00 -6.90
C ALA A 736 8.34 26.33 -5.90
N THR A 737 7.08 26.16 -6.32
CA THR A 737 5.89 26.40 -5.49
C THR A 737 5.81 25.38 -4.35
N ALA A 738 5.86 25.86 -3.11
CA ALA A 738 5.96 25.00 -1.92
C ALA A 738 4.76 24.05 -1.74
N ASP A 739 3.54 24.48 -2.09
CA ASP A 739 2.32 23.64 -2.02
C ASP A 739 2.37 22.48 -3.03
N VAL A 740 2.64 22.78 -4.30
CA VAL A 740 2.80 21.80 -5.38
C VAL A 740 3.88 20.77 -5.02
N ARG A 741 5.05 21.26 -4.57
CA ARG A 741 6.17 20.40 -4.15
C ARG A 741 5.78 19.46 -3.01
N HIS A 742 5.11 19.97 -1.97
CA HIS A 742 4.65 19.15 -0.83
C HIS A 742 3.65 18.07 -1.30
N ARG A 743 2.63 18.44 -2.08
CA ARG A 743 1.60 17.51 -2.57
C ARG A 743 2.17 16.41 -3.46
N LEU A 744 3.18 16.74 -4.29
CA LEU A 744 3.93 15.76 -5.10
C LEU A 744 4.81 14.84 -4.24
N GLN A 745 5.43 15.37 -3.19
CA GLN A 745 6.24 14.58 -2.26
C GLN A 745 5.40 13.61 -1.41
N ASP A 746 4.18 14.00 -1.03
CA ASP A 746 3.20 13.10 -0.41
C ASP A 746 2.75 12.00 -1.38
N LEU A 747 2.39 12.38 -2.61
CA LEU A 747 2.02 11.44 -3.68
C LEU A 747 3.12 10.41 -3.96
N LEU A 748 4.38 10.84 -4.02
CA LEU A 748 5.53 9.96 -4.22
C LEU A 748 5.62 8.90 -3.12
N VAL A 749 5.54 9.29 -1.85
CA VAL A 749 5.63 8.34 -0.74
C VAL A 749 4.43 7.38 -0.70
N ASP A 750 3.22 7.88 -0.93
CA ASP A 750 2.01 7.04 -0.91
C ASP A 750 1.95 6.09 -2.11
N GLU A 751 2.41 6.51 -3.30
CA GLU A 751 2.55 5.64 -4.48
C GLU A 751 3.54 4.50 -4.21
N ARG A 752 4.72 4.80 -3.65
CA ARG A 752 5.70 3.76 -3.30
C ARG A 752 5.22 2.82 -2.20
N ALA A 753 4.42 3.32 -1.25
CA ALA A 753 3.79 2.47 -0.23
C ALA A 753 2.76 1.50 -0.87
N LEU A 754 1.96 1.96 -1.83
CA LEU A 754 1.04 1.10 -2.60
C LEU A 754 1.78 0.07 -3.47
N GLN A 755 2.88 0.47 -4.10
CA GLN A 755 3.73 -0.44 -4.86
C GLN A 755 4.32 -1.53 -3.97
N ALA A 756 4.86 -1.18 -2.80
CA ALA A 756 5.40 -2.14 -1.82
C ALA A 756 4.31 -3.11 -1.32
N ALA A 757 3.10 -2.63 -1.05
CA ALA A 757 1.96 -3.47 -0.69
C ALA A 757 1.51 -4.39 -1.83
N THR A 758 1.55 -3.91 -3.06
CA THR A 758 1.26 -4.71 -4.25
C THR A 758 2.31 -5.81 -4.46
N PHE A 759 3.59 -5.50 -4.31
CA PHE A 759 4.69 -6.46 -4.38
C PHE A 759 4.55 -7.53 -3.30
N ARG A 760 4.31 -7.13 -2.04
CA ARG A 760 4.04 -8.05 -0.92
C ARG A 760 2.84 -8.95 -1.20
N ALA A 761 1.73 -8.39 -1.68
CA ALA A 761 0.53 -9.14 -2.03
C ALA A 761 0.74 -10.16 -3.15
N ALA A 762 1.64 -9.88 -4.11
CA ALA A 762 1.98 -10.81 -5.18
C ALA A 762 2.86 -11.98 -4.71
N ALA A 763 3.71 -11.76 -3.70
CA ALA A 763 4.63 -12.76 -3.16
C ALA A 763 3.98 -13.76 -2.16
N THR A 764 2.80 -13.45 -1.62
CA THR A 764 2.12 -14.29 -0.61
C THR A 764 1.38 -15.49 -1.24
N PRO A 765 1.74 -16.75 -0.92
CA PRO A 765 1.02 -17.95 -1.36
C PRO A 765 -0.41 -18.01 -0.83
N ASP A 766 -1.32 -18.69 -1.55
CA ASP A 766 -2.69 -19.02 -1.13
C ASP A 766 -3.56 -17.85 -0.60
N ARG A 767 -3.26 -16.60 -0.98
CA ARG A 767 -4.02 -15.41 -0.55
C ARG A 767 -5.50 -15.47 -0.92
N ASP A 768 -6.39 -14.98 -0.04
CA ASP A 768 -7.73 -14.53 -0.45
C ASP A 768 -7.57 -13.24 -1.27
N PRO A 769 -7.83 -13.25 -2.59
CA PRO A 769 -7.56 -12.08 -3.42
C PRO A 769 -8.49 -10.91 -3.06
N GLY A 770 -9.75 -11.22 -2.73
CA GLY A 770 -10.84 -10.24 -2.70
C GLY A 770 -10.66 -9.13 -1.65
N ALA A 771 -9.94 -9.41 -0.58
CA ALA A 771 -9.64 -8.48 0.51
C ALA A 771 -8.60 -7.42 0.11
N ILE A 772 -7.40 -7.88 -0.24
CA ILE A 772 -6.24 -7.01 -0.49
C ILE A 772 -6.37 -6.26 -1.82
N ASP A 773 -7.07 -6.83 -2.80
CA ASP A 773 -7.35 -6.15 -4.06
C ASP A 773 -8.38 -5.00 -3.88
N SER A 774 -9.25 -5.06 -2.86
CA SER A 774 -10.11 -3.92 -2.46
C SER A 774 -9.31 -2.80 -1.77
N VAL A 775 -8.28 -3.14 -0.98
CA VAL A 775 -7.33 -2.16 -0.43
C VAL A 775 -6.60 -1.45 -1.56
N ARG A 776 -5.99 -2.22 -2.48
CA ARG A 776 -5.27 -1.68 -3.65
C ARG A 776 -6.16 -0.76 -4.49
N LYS A 777 -7.37 -1.19 -4.86
CA LYS A 777 -8.32 -0.36 -5.63
C LYS A 777 -8.67 0.96 -4.92
N LEU A 778 -8.91 0.92 -3.61
CA LEU A 778 -9.27 2.12 -2.83
C LEU A 778 -8.12 3.15 -2.81
N VAL A 779 -6.88 2.69 -2.61
CA VAL A 779 -5.68 3.54 -2.59
C VAL A 779 -5.33 4.06 -3.98
N SER A 780 -5.41 3.22 -5.03
CA SER A 780 -5.19 3.65 -6.42
C SER A 780 -6.15 4.76 -6.84
N ALA A 781 -7.41 4.69 -6.42
CA ALA A 781 -8.41 5.71 -6.72
C ALA A 781 -8.11 7.05 -6.01
N ASP A 782 -7.70 7.03 -4.72
CA ASP A 782 -7.28 8.22 -3.98
C ASP A 782 -6.03 8.87 -4.59
N LEU A 783 -5.03 8.05 -4.93
CA LEU A 783 -3.79 8.51 -5.57
C LEU A 783 -4.07 9.15 -6.93
N HIS A 784 -4.89 8.54 -7.77
CA HIS A 784 -5.26 9.13 -9.06
C HIS A 784 -6.01 10.46 -8.88
N GLU A 785 -7.00 10.53 -7.98
CA GLU A 785 -7.72 11.78 -7.70
C GLU A 785 -6.76 12.89 -7.25
N ARG A 786 -5.84 12.57 -6.33
CA ARG A 786 -4.84 13.53 -5.82
C ARG A 786 -3.82 13.93 -6.90
N ALA A 787 -3.40 13.00 -7.74
CA ALA A 787 -2.46 13.22 -8.84
C ALA A 787 -3.03 14.22 -9.85
N GLU A 788 -4.24 13.99 -10.37
CA GLU A 788 -4.83 14.88 -11.37
C GLU A 788 -5.21 16.25 -10.79
N ARG A 789 -5.60 16.30 -9.50
CA ARG A 789 -5.74 17.56 -8.76
C ARG A 789 -4.45 18.36 -8.61
N VAL A 790 -3.28 17.72 -8.64
CA VAL A 790 -1.98 18.42 -8.65
C VAL A 790 -1.56 18.77 -10.07
N ARG A 791 -1.80 17.88 -11.05
CA ARG A 791 -1.40 18.06 -12.45
C ARG A 791 -1.96 19.34 -13.06
N VAL A 792 -3.23 19.65 -12.78
CA VAL A 792 -3.90 20.88 -13.23
C VAL A 792 -3.26 22.15 -12.65
N ASP A 793 -2.70 22.08 -11.43
CA ASP A 793 -2.01 23.20 -10.77
C ASP A 793 -0.58 23.43 -11.32
N LEU A 794 -0.03 22.51 -12.13
CA LEU A 794 1.30 22.67 -12.77
C LEU A 794 1.28 23.72 -13.89
N ARG A 795 0.12 23.94 -14.52
CA ARG A 795 -0.11 24.87 -15.64
C ARG A 795 -1.42 25.66 -15.41
N PRO A 796 -1.46 26.54 -14.39
CA PRO A 796 -2.70 27.21 -13.99
C PRO A 796 -3.25 28.16 -15.06
N ASP A 797 -2.41 28.65 -15.98
CA ASP A 797 -2.80 29.40 -17.17
C ASP A 797 -3.67 28.54 -18.13
N LEU A 798 -3.20 27.34 -18.47
CA LEU A 798 -3.94 26.39 -19.31
C LEU A 798 -5.23 25.87 -18.65
N THR A 799 -5.31 25.95 -17.33
CA THR A 799 -6.53 25.64 -16.55
C THR A 799 -7.58 26.75 -16.65
N LEU A 800 -7.16 28.02 -16.77
CA LEU A 800 -8.06 29.15 -16.99
C LEU A 800 -8.55 29.20 -18.45
N GLY A 801 -7.70 28.82 -19.40
CA GLY A 801 -8.08 28.68 -20.80
C GLY A 801 -6.89 28.43 -21.74
N TRP A 802 -7.21 27.92 -22.92
CA TRP A 802 -6.27 27.64 -24.01
C TRP A 802 -6.81 28.24 -25.32
N PRO A 803 -6.01 28.33 -26.40
CA PRO A 803 -6.45 28.94 -27.66
C PRO A 803 -7.69 28.24 -28.25
N ALA A 804 -8.61 29.03 -28.81
CA ALA A 804 -9.83 28.51 -29.39
C ALA A 804 -9.55 27.65 -30.63
N GLY A 805 -9.94 26.37 -30.57
CA GLY A 805 -9.68 25.38 -31.61
C GLY A 805 -8.63 24.33 -31.21
N ASP A 806 -7.80 24.62 -30.21
CA ASP A 806 -6.84 23.66 -29.66
C ASP A 806 -7.56 22.60 -28.79
N PRO A 807 -7.04 21.36 -28.74
CA PRO A 807 -7.59 20.32 -27.86
C PRO A 807 -7.45 20.71 -26.38
N MET A 808 -8.33 20.18 -25.54
CA MET A 808 -8.27 20.38 -24.09
C MET A 808 -6.91 19.91 -23.54
N PRO A 809 -6.17 20.76 -22.79
CA PRO A 809 -4.91 20.38 -22.16
C PRO A 809 -5.05 19.13 -21.28
N ALA A 810 -4.05 18.25 -21.32
CA ALA A 810 -4.12 16.94 -20.65
C ALA A 810 -4.42 17.05 -19.14
N GLY A 811 -3.76 17.97 -18.43
CA GLY A 811 -4.02 18.21 -17.00
C GLY A 811 -5.42 18.77 -16.70
N THR A 812 -6.01 19.51 -17.64
CA THR A 812 -7.40 20.01 -17.50
C THR A 812 -8.40 18.86 -17.72
N ARG A 813 -8.19 18.03 -18.75
CA ARG A 813 -9.00 16.83 -19.00
C ARG A 813 -8.93 15.87 -17.81
N SER A 814 -7.73 15.55 -17.35
CA SER A 814 -7.54 14.56 -16.29
C SER A 814 -8.11 15.04 -14.94
N PHE A 815 -8.06 16.35 -14.64
CA PHE A 815 -8.80 16.91 -13.51
C PHE A 815 -10.32 16.70 -13.62
N LEU A 816 -10.90 16.81 -14.81
CA LEU A 816 -12.33 16.51 -15.02
C LEU A 816 -12.62 15.00 -14.88
N GLU A 817 -11.63 14.14 -15.15
CA GLU A 817 -11.73 12.68 -15.04
C GLU A 817 -11.39 12.15 -13.64
N MET A 818 -10.83 12.97 -12.73
CA MET A 818 -10.24 12.57 -11.44
C MET A 818 -11.11 11.66 -10.55
N LYS A 819 -12.44 11.70 -10.71
CA LYS A 819 -13.40 10.87 -9.95
C LYS A 819 -13.75 9.53 -10.61
N LYS A 820 -13.33 9.26 -11.85
CA LYS A 820 -13.65 8.04 -12.64
C LYS A 820 -13.43 6.77 -11.80
N TYR A 821 -12.23 6.60 -11.25
CA TYR A 821 -11.88 5.41 -10.45
C TYR A 821 -12.43 5.41 -9.01
N CYS A 822 -12.84 6.56 -8.46
CA CYS A 822 -13.54 6.61 -7.16
C CYS A 822 -14.96 6.04 -7.25
N ILE A 823 -15.55 6.00 -8.45
CA ILE A 823 -16.92 5.54 -8.72
C ILE A 823 -16.95 4.17 -9.43
N ALA A 824 -16.21 4.03 -10.53
CA ALA A 824 -16.13 2.79 -11.32
C ALA A 824 -15.46 1.63 -10.54
N GLY A 825 -15.70 0.38 -10.96
CA GLY A 825 -15.21 -0.82 -10.25
C GLY A 825 -15.75 -0.99 -8.83
N GLY A 826 -16.89 -0.34 -8.52
CA GLY A 826 -17.50 -0.25 -7.20
C GLY A 826 -16.90 0.88 -6.34
N THR A 827 -17.78 1.76 -5.84
CA THR A 827 -17.37 3.02 -5.20
C THR A 827 -16.46 2.82 -3.98
N SER A 828 -15.69 3.84 -3.63
CA SER A 828 -14.79 3.84 -2.47
C SER A 828 -15.48 3.45 -1.15
N GLU A 829 -16.76 3.81 -0.96
CA GLU A 829 -17.59 3.44 0.19
C GLU A 829 -17.91 1.94 0.22
N ILE A 830 -18.13 1.34 -0.96
CA ILE A 830 -18.33 -0.10 -1.10
C ILE A 830 -17.02 -0.86 -0.85
N GLN A 831 -15.87 -0.33 -1.30
CA GLN A 831 -14.56 -0.92 -0.95
C GLN A 831 -14.32 -0.88 0.56
N ARG A 832 -14.62 0.24 1.23
CA ARG A 832 -14.55 0.36 2.70
C ARG A 832 -15.48 -0.62 3.41
N ASN A 833 -16.69 -0.85 2.91
CA ASN A 833 -17.59 -1.88 3.43
C ASN A 833 -16.99 -3.29 3.25
N ILE A 834 -16.40 -3.60 2.09
CA ILE A 834 -15.74 -4.91 1.85
C ILE A 834 -14.58 -5.11 2.82
N ILE A 835 -13.72 -4.10 3.01
CA ILE A 835 -12.59 -4.15 3.94
C ILE A 835 -13.11 -4.33 5.39
N ALA A 836 -14.05 -3.50 5.83
CA ALA A 836 -14.61 -3.59 7.17
C ALA A 836 -15.29 -4.94 7.48
N GLU A 837 -16.04 -5.51 6.53
CA GLU A 837 -16.86 -6.70 6.77
C GLU A 837 -16.14 -8.01 6.47
N ARG A 838 -15.18 -8.03 5.53
CA ARG A 838 -14.42 -9.24 5.16
C ARG A 838 -13.04 -9.33 5.78
N VAL A 839 -12.32 -8.21 5.90
CA VAL A 839 -10.96 -8.18 6.48
C VAL A 839 -11.05 -7.98 7.99
N LEU A 840 -11.78 -6.95 8.43
CA LEU A 840 -11.93 -6.64 9.85
C LEU A 840 -13.08 -7.41 10.52
N GLY A 841 -13.88 -8.18 9.77
CA GLY A 841 -14.96 -9.01 10.31
C GLY A 841 -16.02 -8.22 11.10
N LEU A 842 -16.19 -6.92 10.82
CA LEU A 842 -17.20 -6.09 11.46
C LEU A 842 -18.62 -6.45 10.97
N PRO A 843 -19.67 -6.20 11.76
CA PRO A 843 -21.04 -6.53 11.37
C PRO A 843 -21.49 -5.81 10.10
N ARG A 844 -22.24 -6.54 9.26
CA ARG A 844 -22.86 -5.96 8.06
C ARG A 844 -23.87 -4.88 8.40
N ASP A 845 -24.09 -3.97 7.45
CA ASP A 845 -25.24 -3.07 7.50
C ASP A 845 -26.56 -3.88 7.50
N VAL A 846 -27.61 -3.30 8.09
CA VAL A 846 -28.91 -3.97 8.27
C VAL A 846 -29.70 -3.89 6.96
N ASP A 847 -29.86 -5.03 6.28
CA ASP A 847 -30.84 -5.22 5.19
C ASP A 847 -32.12 -5.84 5.77
N PRO A 848 -33.23 -5.08 5.90
CA PRO A 848 -34.49 -5.59 6.46
C PRO A 848 -35.16 -6.63 5.55
N ASP A 849 -34.85 -6.63 4.26
CA ASP A 849 -35.41 -7.54 3.25
C ASP A 849 -34.49 -8.74 2.96
N ARG A 850 -33.48 -8.98 3.81
CA ARG A 850 -32.46 -10.02 3.58
C ARG A 850 -33.10 -11.41 3.50
N GLY A 851 -32.92 -12.07 2.35
CA GLY A 851 -33.44 -13.41 2.09
C GLY A 851 -34.89 -13.47 1.61
N ARG A 852 -35.59 -12.33 1.52
CA ARG A 852 -36.93 -12.28 0.91
C ARG A 852 -36.85 -12.40 -0.61
N PRO A 853 -37.89 -12.95 -1.27
CA PRO A 853 -38.09 -12.87 -2.72
C PRO A 853 -37.89 -11.46 -3.27
N TYR A 854 -37.28 -11.31 -4.45
CA TYR A 854 -37.04 -10.01 -5.07
C TYR A 854 -38.34 -9.21 -5.29
N ASN A 855 -39.42 -9.87 -5.72
CA ASN A 855 -40.75 -9.29 -5.87
C ASN A 855 -41.43 -8.92 -4.53
N GLU A 856 -40.90 -9.31 -3.38
CA GLU A 856 -41.45 -8.97 -2.06
C GLU A 856 -40.70 -7.87 -1.33
N ARG A 857 -39.53 -7.45 -1.82
CA ARG A 857 -38.73 -6.37 -1.22
C ARG A 857 -39.50 -5.05 -1.22
N THR A 858 -39.41 -4.29 -0.13
CA THR A 858 -40.12 -3.00 0.02
C THR A 858 -39.45 -1.86 -0.76
N HIS A 859 -38.22 -2.08 -1.21
CA HIS A 859 -37.46 -1.20 -2.08
C HIS A 859 -37.11 -1.97 -3.36
N ARG A 860 -37.61 -1.47 -4.50
CA ARG A 860 -37.32 -1.95 -5.85
C ARG A 860 -36.82 -0.78 -6.69
#